data_AF-A0A9P1HWM7-F1
#
_entry.id   AF-A0A9P1HWM7-F1
#
_cell.length_a   1.000
_cell.length_b   1.000
_cell.length_c   1.000
_cell.angle_alpha   90.00
_cell.angle_beta   90.00
_cell.angle_gamma   90.00
#
_symmetry.space_group_name_H-M   'P 1'
#
loop_
_entity.id
_entity.type
_entity.pdbx_description
1 polymer ?
#
loop_
_entity_poly.entity_id
_entity_poly.type
_entity_poly.pdbx_seq_one_letter_code
_entity_poly.pdbx_strand_id
1 'polypeptide(L)'
;MTSRSRSRSRGSSSSRRSSPSKSPSRSPDRSRSRHRRKRLSSSRNVSPSKSSHETLRVAWREVKLDENNFDIWMNVVQLADQLNEADVSREVYERFLVRYPFCYGFWKKLADFERRNNRFESALKVWDQSVTAIPLSIDLWLGYIGYAREVYGSAGDTNSINCLYSRALATAGLEFKSDSLWNHAITWQETRGDWKTVSEIYDKLLTIPTMMYKSHYERFESIINFYEPDIFLSNDEYDEIMSKARKHLNLGSDECYTEEEIPETVPQGEPTVKVEDESPKLVKVRKHNPDVLLFFRSELLNRRRKVHEKTMEKYNARVGFEGQIKRPYFHVKPLETAQLKNWKQYLHFEMDLGERKRVLVLFERCVIACALYDEIWLLYSRWAIKNKDLKEARSIIKRGIVHCPKSLHLALALSALYEQEGNYKEALHILDVFDRKNAGYATIQVRRLGIQRRMEQSDSKPNYSNVISKWETLIHSPDSTRSLSSFYSIKLARFHLKIRNDRKVAEKVIKKALERDRDNMQLHLQLIDMAYTDPEFSQTRVLEAFDSALRAKFPPNDRLRISQRKLDFLEDLCYDINILQEHYEIHHSLIKEIENPDLHTRKRKYERNDRRDDDRISRGYDRRDNDRSSHASHAPYAYAGQPQAQQYYMSNGGFYNSKMY
;
A
#
# COMPACT_ATOMS: atom_id res chain seq x y z
N MET A 1 -50.27 16.76 36.02
CA MET A 1 -50.09 17.27 37.40
C MET A 1 -48.58 17.29 37.64
N THR A 2 -47.85 18.38 37.88
CA THR A 2 -48.18 19.76 38.28
C THR A 2 -46.93 20.65 38.01
N SER A 3 -47.16 21.84 37.41
CA SER A 3 -46.51 23.17 37.60
C SER A 3 -45.01 23.28 37.95
N ARG A 4 -44.10 23.96 37.24
CA ARG A 4 -44.02 25.34 36.69
C ARG A 4 -44.17 26.50 37.72
N SER A 5 -43.07 27.21 37.99
CA SER A 5 -42.95 28.60 38.51
C SER A 5 -41.53 29.09 38.12
N ARG A 6 -41.23 30.11 37.29
CA ARG A 6 -41.56 31.56 37.22
C ARG A 6 -41.33 32.26 38.57
N SER A 7 -40.68 33.42 38.71
CA SER A 7 -40.08 34.44 37.82
C SER A 7 -39.61 35.61 38.72
N ARG A 8 -38.80 36.56 38.18
CA ARG A 8 -38.83 38.05 38.35
C ARG A 8 -37.40 38.64 38.26
N SER A 9 -37.05 39.39 37.20
CA SER A 9 -37.34 40.81 36.88
C SER A 9 -36.35 41.78 37.60
N ARG A 10 -35.85 42.90 37.08
CA ARG A 10 -36.30 43.89 36.07
C ARG A 10 -35.09 44.65 35.49
N GLY A 11 -35.26 45.22 34.30
CA GLY A 11 -34.50 46.37 33.84
C GLY A 11 -35.40 47.61 33.67
N SER A 12 -34.81 48.79 33.84
CA SER A 12 -35.14 50.14 33.32
C SER A 12 -34.32 51.14 34.17
N SER A 13 -33.80 52.28 33.71
CA SER A 13 -34.26 53.25 32.72
C SER A 13 -33.11 54.18 32.28
N SER A 14 -33.32 54.84 31.14
CA SER A 14 -32.48 55.82 30.45
C SER A 14 -32.26 57.14 31.20
N SER A 15 -31.19 57.90 30.89
CA SER A 15 -31.35 59.31 30.47
C SER A 15 -30.08 59.95 29.86
N ARG A 16 -30.35 60.86 28.90
CA ARG A 16 -29.65 62.14 28.59
C ARG A 16 -28.64 62.26 27.44
N ARG A 17 -29.13 63.00 26.43
CA ARG A 17 -28.48 63.81 25.39
C ARG A 17 -27.46 64.81 25.96
N SER A 18 -26.40 65.12 25.19
CA SER A 18 -26.14 66.49 24.62
C SER A 18 -24.80 66.58 23.87
N SER A 19 -24.86 67.01 22.60
CA SER A 19 -23.79 67.60 21.77
C SER A 19 -23.45 69.04 22.28
N PRO A 20 -22.52 69.89 21.76
CA PRO A 20 -22.22 70.09 20.31
C PRO A 20 -20.86 70.71 19.84
N SER A 21 -20.65 70.63 18.53
CA SER A 21 -20.20 71.70 17.59
C SER A 21 -18.73 72.13 17.38
N LYS A 22 -18.42 72.18 16.06
CA LYS A 22 -17.88 73.28 15.22
C LYS A 22 -16.41 73.25 14.74
N SER A 23 -16.32 73.25 13.40
CA SER A 23 -15.22 73.54 12.48
C SER A 23 -14.90 75.05 12.37
N PRO A 24 -13.84 75.45 11.63
CA PRO A 24 -14.06 76.04 10.29
C PRO A 24 -12.92 75.75 9.26
N SER A 25 -13.19 75.32 8.02
CA SER A 25 -13.39 76.09 6.76
C SER A 25 -12.12 76.43 5.93
N ARG A 26 -12.06 75.92 4.68
CA ARG A 26 -11.98 76.64 3.38
C ARG A 26 -11.18 75.86 2.29
N SER A 27 -11.82 75.74 1.13
CA SER A 27 -11.43 75.07 -0.13
C SER A 27 -10.89 76.11 -1.17
N PRO A 28 -10.77 75.85 -2.51
CA PRO A 28 -10.21 74.74 -3.30
C PRO A 28 -9.34 75.18 -4.54
N ASP A 29 -8.78 74.19 -5.26
CA ASP A 29 -8.66 74.09 -6.74
C ASP A 29 -7.42 74.62 -7.54
N ARG A 30 -7.09 73.82 -8.59
CA ARG A 30 -6.40 74.10 -9.88
C ARG A 30 -4.88 73.85 -10.12
N SER A 31 -4.65 72.68 -10.75
CA SER A 31 -4.26 72.54 -12.18
C SER A 31 -2.81 72.19 -12.62
N ARG A 32 -2.79 71.30 -13.64
CA ARG A 32 -1.83 71.11 -14.78
C ARG A 32 -0.63 70.13 -14.68
N SER A 33 -0.82 68.98 -15.35
CA SER A 33 -0.13 68.52 -16.58
C SER A 33 1.39 68.21 -16.59
N ARG A 34 1.69 66.95 -17.00
CA ARG A 34 2.82 66.43 -17.79
C ARG A 34 4.24 66.54 -17.20
N HIS A 35 4.85 65.38 -16.91
CA HIS A 35 5.92 64.84 -17.77
C HIS A 35 6.39 63.44 -17.36
N ARG A 36 6.31 62.54 -18.34
CA ARG A 36 7.00 61.25 -18.43
C ARG A 36 8.52 61.50 -18.39
N ARG A 37 9.22 61.04 -17.35
CA ARG A 37 10.66 60.74 -17.41
C ARG A 37 10.91 59.31 -16.96
N LYS A 38 11.34 58.51 -17.94
CA LYS A 38 11.93 57.18 -17.79
C LYS A 38 12.93 57.18 -16.62
N ARG A 39 12.70 56.34 -15.61
CA ARG A 39 13.79 55.76 -14.84
C ARG A 39 13.82 54.27 -15.13
N LEU A 40 14.95 53.87 -15.68
CA LEU A 40 15.33 52.50 -15.94
C LEU A 40 15.23 51.66 -14.66
N SER A 41 14.81 50.42 -14.86
CA SER A 41 15.01 49.24 -14.01
C SER A 41 15.85 49.46 -12.74
N SER A 42 15.20 49.65 -11.58
CA SER A 42 15.81 49.25 -10.32
C SER A 42 15.50 47.77 -10.13
N SER A 43 16.48 46.93 -10.42
CA SER A 43 16.56 45.58 -9.86
C SER A 43 16.17 45.65 -8.37
N ARG A 44 15.05 45.01 -8.00
CA ARG A 44 14.68 44.87 -6.60
C ARG A 44 15.75 43.98 -5.98
N ASN A 45 16.66 44.57 -5.20
CA ASN A 45 17.51 43.83 -4.26
C ASN A 45 16.59 43.17 -3.23
N VAL A 46 16.11 41.97 -3.54
CA VAL A 46 15.46 41.08 -2.58
C VAL A 46 16.54 40.66 -1.60
N SER A 47 16.32 40.90 -0.30
CA SER A 47 17.24 40.43 0.73
C SER A 47 17.42 38.91 0.60
N PRO A 48 18.63 38.34 0.79
CA PRO A 48 18.90 36.92 0.56
C PRO A 48 17.89 35.99 1.27
N SER A 49 17.47 36.34 2.50
CA SER A 49 16.44 35.59 3.23
C SER A 49 15.07 35.56 2.54
N LYS A 50 14.60 36.70 1.99
CA LYS A 50 13.31 36.76 1.27
C LYS A 50 13.34 35.95 -0.02
N SER A 51 14.50 35.87 -0.67
CA SER A 51 14.70 35.03 -1.86
C SER A 51 14.64 33.54 -1.50
N SER A 52 15.28 33.13 -0.39
CA SER A 52 15.25 31.74 0.08
C SER A 52 13.84 31.30 0.52
N HIS A 53 13.08 32.16 1.21
CA HIS A 53 11.68 31.87 1.53
C HIS A 53 10.79 31.76 0.28
N GLU A 54 11.00 32.60 -0.73
CA GLU A 54 10.25 32.48 -1.98
C GLU A 54 10.60 31.17 -2.71
N THR A 55 11.87 30.77 -2.68
CA THR A 55 12.32 29.49 -3.26
C THR A 55 11.66 28.29 -2.55
N LEU A 56 11.60 28.30 -1.21
CA LEU A 56 10.87 27.27 -0.46
C LEU A 56 9.37 27.28 -0.79
N ARG A 57 8.75 28.47 -0.90
CA ARG A 57 7.33 28.58 -1.27
C ARG A 57 7.02 28.06 -2.66
N VAL A 58 7.95 28.19 -3.61
CA VAL A 58 7.83 27.62 -4.95
C VAL A 58 7.94 26.10 -4.87
N ALA A 59 8.98 25.58 -4.21
CA ALA A 59 9.17 24.13 -4.04
C ALA A 59 7.97 23.47 -3.29
N TRP A 60 7.40 24.15 -2.29
CA TRP A 60 6.21 23.67 -1.59
C TRP A 60 4.95 23.67 -2.46
N ARG A 61 4.85 24.59 -3.43
CA ARG A 61 3.77 24.55 -4.43
C ARG A 61 3.92 23.35 -5.34
N GLU A 62 5.14 23.00 -5.72
CA GLU A 62 5.42 21.81 -6.54
C GLU A 62 5.05 20.52 -5.80
N VAL A 63 5.34 20.42 -4.50
CA VAL A 63 4.89 19.28 -3.66
C VAL A 63 3.36 19.14 -3.67
N LYS A 64 2.62 20.26 -3.63
CA LYS A 64 1.14 20.22 -3.69
C LYS A 64 0.62 19.78 -5.06
N LEU A 65 1.40 19.94 -6.12
CA LEU A 65 1.03 19.47 -7.46
C LEU A 65 1.32 17.98 -7.62
N ASP A 66 2.46 17.50 -7.13
CA ASP A 66 2.78 16.07 -7.10
C ASP A 66 3.38 15.62 -5.75
N GLU A 67 2.50 15.27 -4.83
CA GLU A 67 2.87 14.79 -3.48
C GLU A 67 3.64 13.47 -3.50
N ASN A 68 3.70 12.77 -4.66
CA ASN A 68 4.35 11.47 -4.80
C ASN A 68 5.78 11.56 -5.32
N ASN A 69 6.24 12.75 -5.69
CA ASN A 69 7.58 12.94 -6.21
C ASN A 69 8.57 13.15 -5.06
N PHE A 70 9.37 12.12 -4.82
CA PHE A 70 10.34 12.10 -3.72
C PHE A 70 11.45 13.15 -3.89
N ASP A 71 11.86 13.46 -5.11
CA ASP A 71 12.96 14.42 -5.35
C ASP A 71 12.54 15.85 -5.00
N ILE A 72 11.28 16.21 -5.25
CA ILE A 72 10.72 17.51 -4.85
C ILE A 72 10.68 17.62 -3.32
N TRP A 73 10.23 16.57 -2.63
CA TRP A 73 10.27 16.50 -1.17
C TRP A 73 11.70 16.67 -0.64
N MET A 74 12.68 16.07 -1.30
CA MET A 74 14.06 16.17 -0.87
C MET A 74 14.63 17.58 -1.01
N ASN A 75 14.30 18.26 -2.10
CA ASN A 75 14.64 19.66 -2.29
C ASN A 75 14.00 20.55 -1.20
N VAL A 76 12.72 20.34 -0.89
CA VAL A 76 12.02 21.09 0.16
C VAL A 76 12.66 20.89 1.53
N VAL A 77 12.97 19.64 1.91
CA VAL A 77 13.64 19.34 3.18
C VAL A 77 15.00 20.02 3.26
N GLN A 78 15.79 19.96 2.18
CA GLN A 78 17.09 20.60 2.10
C GLN A 78 17.00 22.13 2.24
N LEU A 79 16.04 22.77 1.56
CA LEU A 79 15.81 24.21 1.66
C LEU A 79 15.34 24.61 3.07
N ALA A 80 14.51 23.79 3.71
CA ALA A 80 14.07 24.04 5.09
C ALA A 80 15.23 23.94 6.08
N ASP A 81 16.07 22.91 5.96
CA ASP A 81 17.28 22.75 6.77
C ASP A 81 18.25 23.94 6.57
N GLN A 82 18.37 24.47 5.34
CA GLN A 82 19.21 25.65 5.04
C GLN A 82 18.68 26.95 5.64
N LEU A 83 17.36 27.12 5.72
CA LEU A 83 16.75 28.28 6.37
C LEU A 83 16.96 28.25 7.89
N ASN A 84 17.14 27.05 8.46
CA ASN A 84 17.37 26.82 9.89
C ASN A 84 16.28 27.44 10.79
N GLU A 85 15.05 27.54 10.28
CA GLU A 85 13.89 28.00 11.04
C GLU A 85 13.18 26.81 11.69
N ALA A 86 13.01 26.88 13.02
CA ALA A 86 12.57 25.74 13.80
C ALA A 86 11.17 25.23 13.41
N ASP A 87 10.23 26.16 13.21
CA ASP A 87 8.83 25.84 12.97
C ASP A 87 8.58 25.38 11.52
N VAL A 88 9.25 26.00 10.55
CA VAL A 88 9.17 25.63 9.14
C VAL A 88 9.76 24.24 8.92
N SER A 89 10.94 23.98 9.48
CA SER A 89 11.60 22.67 9.34
C SER A 89 10.72 21.57 9.93
N ARG A 90 10.14 21.79 11.12
CA ARG A 90 9.22 20.83 11.76
C ARG A 90 8.02 20.51 10.88
N GLU A 91 7.33 21.53 10.35
CA GLU A 91 6.17 21.32 9.47
C GLU A 91 6.55 20.50 8.23
N VAL A 92 7.72 20.79 7.64
CA VAL A 92 8.23 20.06 6.48
C VAL A 92 8.50 18.59 6.80
N TYR A 93 9.21 18.30 7.90
CA TYR A 93 9.49 16.92 8.33
C TYR A 93 8.21 16.15 8.67
N GLU A 94 7.28 16.75 9.43
CA GLU A 94 6.01 16.10 9.80
C GLU A 94 5.19 15.72 8.56
N ARG A 95 5.06 16.63 7.58
CA ARG A 95 4.32 16.32 6.35
C ARG A 95 5.05 15.31 5.45
N PHE A 96 6.38 15.39 5.38
CA PHE A 96 7.18 14.41 4.66
C PHE A 96 7.00 13.00 5.22
N LEU A 97 7.03 12.85 6.56
CA LEU A 97 6.91 11.56 7.24
C LEU A 97 5.50 10.99 7.20
N VAL A 98 4.46 11.83 7.08
CA VAL A 98 3.10 11.35 6.79
C VAL A 98 3.02 10.70 5.40
N ARG A 99 3.75 11.24 4.41
CA ARG A 99 3.80 10.71 3.04
C ARG A 99 4.75 9.51 2.88
N TYR A 100 5.93 9.58 3.51
CA TYR A 100 6.97 8.55 3.46
C TYR A 100 7.36 8.06 4.87
N PRO A 101 6.44 7.37 5.58
CA PRO A 101 6.68 6.96 6.97
C PRO A 101 7.81 5.95 7.11
N PHE A 102 8.16 5.21 6.05
CA PHE A 102 9.22 4.17 6.09
C PHE A 102 10.64 4.71 5.88
N CYS A 103 10.81 6.03 5.75
CA CYS A 103 12.11 6.67 5.65
C CYS A 103 12.77 6.86 7.04
N TYR A 104 13.25 5.76 7.64
CA TYR A 104 13.77 5.74 9.02
C TYR A 104 14.84 6.82 9.32
N GLY A 105 15.72 7.13 8.35
CA GLY A 105 16.76 8.14 8.55
C GLY A 105 16.22 9.55 8.83
N PHE A 106 15.03 9.87 8.34
CA PHE A 106 14.39 11.17 8.57
C PHE A 106 13.72 11.26 9.94
N TRP A 107 13.22 10.14 10.46
CA TRP A 107 12.78 10.06 11.86
C TRP A 107 13.93 10.36 12.82
N LYS A 108 15.12 9.77 12.58
CA LYS A 108 16.33 10.06 13.38
C LYS A 108 16.70 11.55 13.31
N LYS A 109 16.74 12.12 12.10
CA LYS A 109 17.03 13.55 11.90
C LYS A 109 16.03 14.46 12.63
N LEU A 110 14.74 14.15 12.59
CA LEU A 110 13.70 14.92 13.28
C LEU A 110 13.85 14.82 14.80
N ALA A 111 14.12 13.63 15.33
CA ALA A 111 14.36 13.46 16.76
C ALA A 111 15.61 14.21 17.23
N ASP A 112 16.71 14.14 16.46
CA ASP A 112 17.94 14.91 16.72
C ASP A 112 17.73 16.43 16.60
N PHE A 113 16.84 16.86 15.71
CA PHE A 113 16.46 18.26 15.56
C PHE A 113 15.66 18.78 16.76
N GLU A 114 14.67 18.03 17.23
CA GLU A 114 13.92 18.39 18.45
C GLU A 114 14.83 18.38 19.69
N ARG A 115 15.77 17.44 19.77
CA ARG A 115 16.81 17.41 20.81
C ARG A 115 17.66 18.68 20.80
N ARG A 116 18.15 19.10 19.63
CA ARG A 116 18.96 20.34 19.47
C ARG A 116 18.20 21.61 19.86
N ASN A 117 16.87 21.60 19.72
CA ASN A 117 15.99 22.70 20.13
C ASN A 117 15.52 22.61 21.59
N ASN A 118 16.14 21.76 22.42
CA ASN A 118 15.83 21.54 23.83
C ASN A 118 14.38 21.07 24.11
N ARG A 119 13.71 20.43 23.14
CA ARG A 119 12.35 19.90 23.30
C ARG A 119 12.37 18.40 23.57
N PHE A 120 12.86 18.02 24.74
CA PHE A 120 13.13 16.61 25.06
C PHE A 120 11.90 15.70 25.01
N GLU A 121 10.76 16.15 25.54
CA GLU A 121 9.48 15.39 25.48
C GLU A 121 8.96 15.23 24.05
N SER A 122 9.14 16.25 23.20
CA SER A 122 8.72 16.20 21.80
C SER A 122 9.59 15.20 21.03
N ALA A 123 10.89 15.18 21.29
CA ALA A 123 11.80 14.19 20.72
C ALA A 123 11.42 12.74 21.14
N LEU A 124 11.02 12.51 22.41
CA LEU A 124 10.52 11.19 22.84
C LEU A 124 9.25 10.77 22.06
N LYS A 125 8.31 11.71 21.83
CA LYS A 125 7.12 11.45 21.01
C LYS A 125 7.48 11.12 19.56
N VAL A 126 8.46 11.82 18.98
CA VAL A 126 8.94 11.52 17.62
C VAL A 126 9.55 10.12 17.55
N TRP A 127 10.34 9.71 18.54
CA TRP A 127 10.87 8.36 18.61
C TRP A 127 9.75 7.31 18.73
N ASP A 128 8.76 7.53 19.58
CA ASP A 128 7.61 6.62 19.73
C ASP A 128 6.79 6.49 18.43
N GLN A 129 6.57 7.62 17.74
CA GLN A 129 5.94 7.64 16.41
C GLN A 129 6.78 6.88 15.38
N SER A 130 8.11 7.01 15.42
CA SER A 130 9.00 6.36 14.47
C SER A 130 8.95 4.83 14.56
N VAL A 131 8.94 4.27 15.78
CA VAL A 131 8.85 2.82 15.99
C VAL A 131 7.43 2.31 15.80
N THR A 132 6.41 3.17 15.90
CA THR A 132 5.04 2.82 15.50
C THR A 132 4.90 2.78 13.97
N ALA A 133 5.56 3.69 13.26
CA ALA A 133 5.58 3.73 11.81
C ALA A 133 6.41 2.59 11.20
N ILE A 134 7.58 2.28 11.78
CA ILE A 134 8.50 1.25 11.30
C ILE A 134 8.85 0.28 12.46
N PRO A 135 7.91 -0.61 12.85
CA PRO A 135 8.05 -1.45 14.05
C PRO A 135 9.24 -2.41 14.03
N LEU A 136 9.73 -2.77 12.85
CA LEU A 136 10.80 -3.75 12.70
C LEU A 136 12.17 -3.14 12.40
N SER A 137 12.32 -1.81 12.55
CA SER A 137 13.63 -1.17 12.45
C SER A 137 14.39 -1.26 13.77
N ILE A 138 15.35 -2.17 13.83
CA ILE A 138 16.24 -2.34 14.99
C ILE A 138 17.00 -1.03 15.29
N ASP A 139 17.46 -0.34 14.25
CA ASP A 139 18.19 0.92 14.36
C ASP A 139 17.37 2.06 14.98
N LEU A 140 16.04 2.06 14.81
CA LEU A 140 15.15 3.04 15.45
C LEU A 140 14.89 2.67 16.91
N TRP A 141 14.70 1.38 17.22
CA TRP A 141 14.56 0.94 18.61
C TRP A 141 15.80 1.23 19.43
N LEU A 142 16.99 0.94 18.91
CA LEU A 142 18.26 1.23 19.60
C LEU A 142 18.46 2.74 19.78
N GLY A 143 18.11 3.56 18.78
CA GLY A 143 18.15 5.01 18.90
C GLY A 143 17.18 5.55 19.96
N TYR A 144 15.94 5.03 19.98
CA TYR A 144 14.94 5.40 20.97
C TYR A 144 15.38 4.99 22.38
N ILE A 145 15.85 3.77 22.57
CA ILE A 145 16.34 3.28 23.86
C ILE A 145 17.54 4.11 24.33
N GLY A 146 18.50 4.39 23.44
CA GLY A 146 19.66 5.24 23.76
C GLY A 146 19.23 6.61 24.26
N TYR A 147 18.33 7.28 23.54
CA TYR A 147 17.81 8.58 23.93
C TYR A 147 16.95 8.54 25.20
N ALA A 148 16.10 7.53 25.34
CA ALA A 148 15.30 7.31 26.55
C ALA A 148 16.20 7.10 27.78
N ARG A 149 17.35 6.45 27.63
CA ARG A 149 18.34 6.30 28.71
C ARG A 149 18.98 7.63 29.12
N GLU A 150 19.26 8.52 28.18
CA GLU A 150 19.77 9.87 28.49
C GLU A 150 18.74 10.67 29.31
N VAL A 151 17.48 10.64 28.88
CA VAL A 151 16.38 11.41 29.51
C VAL A 151 15.94 10.80 30.84
N TYR A 152 15.62 9.51 30.87
CA TYR A 152 15.12 8.83 32.06
C TYR A 152 16.22 8.41 33.03
N GLY A 153 17.46 8.22 32.55
CA GLY A 153 18.61 7.93 33.41
C GLY A 153 18.91 9.08 34.36
N SER A 154 18.72 10.32 33.91
CA SER A 154 18.80 11.52 34.77
C SER A 154 17.73 11.54 35.87
N ALA A 155 16.62 10.80 35.69
CA ALA A 155 15.50 10.71 36.63
C ALA A 155 15.50 9.41 37.47
N GLY A 156 16.43 8.48 37.22
CA GLY A 156 16.48 7.17 37.88
C GLY A 156 15.34 6.21 37.51
N ASP A 157 14.57 6.48 36.46
CA ASP A 157 13.41 5.67 36.07
C ASP A 157 13.82 4.44 35.25
N THR A 158 14.27 3.42 35.96
CA THR A 158 14.70 2.13 35.38
C THR A 158 13.53 1.26 34.89
N ASN A 159 12.33 1.48 35.41
CA ASN A 159 11.14 0.71 35.03
C ASN A 159 10.68 1.07 33.63
N SER A 160 10.65 2.36 33.29
CA SER A 160 10.30 2.82 31.95
C SER A 160 11.24 2.27 30.88
N ILE A 161 12.55 2.19 31.17
CA ILE A 161 13.56 1.62 30.27
C ILE A 161 13.34 0.11 30.09
N ASN A 162 13.05 -0.63 31.16
CA ASN A 162 12.74 -2.06 31.09
C ASN A 162 11.46 -2.36 30.29
N CYS A 163 10.42 -1.54 30.49
CA CYS A 163 9.20 -1.62 29.68
C CYS A 163 9.49 -1.34 28.20
N LEU A 164 10.39 -0.39 27.90
CA LEU A 164 10.78 -0.07 26.53
C LEU A 164 11.54 -1.23 25.86
N TYR A 165 12.51 -1.87 26.54
CA TYR A 165 13.17 -3.07 26.04
C TYR A 165 12.17 -4.22 25.82
N SER A 166 11.26 -4.44 26.76
CA SER A 166 10.22 -5.48 26.64
C SER A 166 9.34 -5.24 25.41
N ARG A 167 8.96 -3.98 25.16
CA ARG A 167 8.19 -3.57 23.97
C ARG A 167 8.99 -3.79 22.68
N ALA A 168 10.27 -3.42 22.68
CA ALA A 168 11.15 -3.58 21.52
C ALA A 168 11.32 -5.07 21.16
N LEU A 169 11.59 -5.93 22.14
CA LEU A 169 11.75 -7.38 21.95
C LEU A 169 10.45 -8.05 21.51
N ALA A 170 9.30 -7.65 22.07
CA ALA A 170 7.99 -8.16 21.65
C ALA A 170 7.65 -7.79 20.20
N THR A 171 8.13 -6.64 19.72
CA THR A 171 7.81 -6.13 18.38
C THR A 171 8.80 -6.64 17.33
N ALA A 172 10.10 -6.49 17.57
CA ALA A 172 11.16 -6.71 16.60
C ALA A 172 12.10 -7.89 16.94
N GLY A 173 11.91 -8.56 18.07
CA GLY A 173 12.80 -9.64 18.52
C GLY A 173 12.76 -10.91 17.65
N LEU A 174 11.72 -11.09 16.83
CA LEU A 174 11.61 -12.19 15.86
C LEU A 174 12.24 -11.85 14.49
N GLU A 175 12.77 -10.63 14.32
CA GLU A 175 13.48 -10.23 13.10
C GLU A 175 14.81 -10.99 12.98
N PHE A 176 15.18 -11.40 11.76
CA PHE A 176 16.32 -12.30 11.53
C PHE A 176 17.68 -11.67 11.94
N LYS A 177 17.83 -10.36 11.82
CA LYS A 177 19.01 -9.56 12.18
C LYS A 177 18.78 -8.76 13.48
N SER A 178 17.92 -9.25 14.38
CA SER A 178 17.64 -8.60 15.67
C SER A 178 18.76 -8.80 16.72
N ASP A 179 19.88 -9.42 16.36
CA ASP A 179 20.98 -9.78 17.27
C ASP A 179 21.48 -8.59 18.11
N SER A 180 21.59 -7.41 17.50
CA SER A 180 22.05 -6.20 18.20
C SER A 180 21.08 -5.74 19.29
N LEU A 181 19.77 -5.91 19.08
CA LEU A 181 18.73 -5.56 20.05
C LEU A 181 18.79 -6.49 21.27
N TRP A 182 18.92 -7.80 21.02
CA TRP A 182 19.08 -8.80 22.07
C TRP A 182 20.34 -8.55 22.89
N ASN A 183 21.48 -8.30 22.24
CA ASN A 183 22.74 -8.00 22.92
C ASN A 183 22.63 -6.74 23.79
N HIS A 184 21.98 -5.67 23.31
CA HIS A 184 21.78 -4.46 24.12
C HIS A 184 20.91 -4.72 25.35
N ALA A 185 19.84 -5.50 25.20
CA ALA A 185 18.97 -5.87 26.32
C ALA A 185 19.72 -6.72 27.36
N ILE A 186 20.53 -7.69 26.91
CA ILE A 186 21.36 -8.54 27.78
C ILE A 186 22.39 -7.69 28.53
N THR A 187 23.18 -6.88 27.81
CA THR A 187 24.20 -6.02 28.44
C THR A 187 23.58 -5.02 29.42
N TRP A 188 22.38 -4.52 29.14
CA TRP A 188 21.66 -3.68 30.09
C TRP A 188 21.33 -4.39 31.40
N GLN A 189 20.81 -5.62 31.35
CA GLN A 189 20.53 -6.37 32.58
C GLN A 189 21.82 -6.86 33.28
N GLU A 190 22.86 -7.20 32.52
CA GLU A 190 24.19 -7.54 33.05
C GLU A 190 24.78 -6.38 33.86
N THR A 191 24.69 -5.13 33.37
CA THR A 191 25.18 -3.95 34.11
C THR A 191 24.44 -3.71 35.44
N ARG A 192 23.26 -4.31 35.60
CA ARG A 192 22.45 -4.22 36.82
C ARG A 192 22.60 -5.43 37.74
N GLY A 193 23.31 -6.47 37.31
CA GLY A 193 23.46 -7.72 38.04
C GLY A 193 22.18 -8.56 38.12
N ASP A 194 21.16 -8.29 37.31
CA ASP A 194 19.91 -9.07 37.30
C ASP A 194 20.03 -10.29 36.38
N TRP A 195 20.74 -11.30 36.88
CA TRP A 195 21.06 -12.52 36.13
C TRP A 195 19.85 -13.42 35.87
N LYS A 196 18.79 -13.31 36.67
CA LYS A 196 17.54 -14.05 36.45
C LYS A 196 16.85 -13.58 35.18
N THR A 197 16.70 -12.28 34.99
CA THR A 197 16.12 -11.74 33.75
C THR A 197 17.04 -11.97 32.54
N VAL A 198 18.37 -11.97 32.72
CA VAL A 198 19.31 -12.39 31.67
C VAL A 198 19.03 -13.83 31.22
N SER A 199 18.84 -14.77 32.15
CA SER A 199 18.49 -16.17 31.82
C SER A 199 17.17 -16.26 31.06
N GLU A 200 16.12 -15.56 31.50
CA GLU A 200 14.83 -15.53 30.81
C GLU A 200 14.93 -14.95 29.38
N ILE A 201 15.81 -13.97 29.18
CA ILE A 201 16.10 -13.40 27.86
C ILE A 201 16.78 -14.44 26.97
N TYR A 202 17.77 -15.19 27.49
CA TYR A 202 18.42 -16.28 26.75
C TYR A 202 17.46 -17.42 26.41
N ASP A 203 16.61 -17.84 27.36
CA ASP A 203 15.62 -18.90 27.11
C ASP A 203 14.68 -18.51 25.95
N LYS A 204 14.35 -17.23 25.79
CA LYS A 204 13.63 -16.73 24.61
C LYS A 204 14.52 -16.70 23.37
N LEU A 205 15.70 -16.08 23.45
CA LEU A 205 16.63 -15.89 22.32
C LEU A 205 17.03 -17.22 21.66
N LEU A 206 17.31 -18.25 22.44
CA LEU A 206 17.71 -19.57 21.95
C LEU A 206 16.63 -20.27 21.12
N THR A 207 15.37 -19.84 21.20
CA THR A 207 14.26 -20.37 20.38
C THR A 207 14.10 -19.65 19.03
N ILE A 208 14.83 -18.55 18.83
CA ILE A 208 14.66 -17.64 17.69
C ILE A 208 15.84 -17.84 16.71
N PRO A 209 15.57 -18.13 15.43
CA PRO A 209 16.63 -18.31 14.44
C PRO A 209 17.14 -16.95 13.94
N THR A 210 18.01 -16.30 14.73
CA THR A 210 18.68 -15.05 14.36
C THR A 210 19.93 -15.30 13.52
N MET A 211 20.54 -14.24 12.98
CA MET A 211 21.74 -14.32 12.15
C MET A 211 22.93 -14.91 12.92
N MET A 212 23.08 -14.54 14.19
CA MET A 212 24.19 -14.95 15.08
C MET A 212 23.77 -16.00 16.10
N TYR A 213 22.77 -16.85 15.78
CA TYR A 213 22.21 -17.82 16.73
C TYR A 213 23.26 -18.71 17.42
N LYS A 214 24.34 -19.09 16.71
CA LYS A 214 25.47 -19.87 17.27
C LYS A 214 26.24 -19.11 18.34
N SER A 215 26.61 -17.86 18.06
CA SER A 215 27.36 -17.01 19.01
C SER A 215 26.54 -16.71 20.27
N HIS A 216 25.23 -16.58 20.15
CA HIS A 216 24.34 -16.44 21.32
C HIS A 216 24.38 -17.69 22.21
N TYR A 217 24.44 -18.88 21.61
CA TYR A 217 24.58 -20.13 22.35
C TYR A 217 25.96 -20.26 23.01
N GLU A 218 27.04 -19.98 22.28
CA GLU A 218 28.41 -19.98 22.84
C GLU A 218 28.54 -19.02 24.03
N ARG A 219 27.95 -17.82 23.93
CA ARG A 219 27.91 -16.86 25.04
C ARG A 219 27.11 -17.39 26.23
N PHE A 220 25.97 -18.04 25.98
CA PHE A 220 25.19 -18.70 27.03
C PHE A 220 25.98 -19.83 27.72
N GLU A 221 26.71 -20.66 26.95
CA GLU A 221 27.59 -21.68 27.52
C GLU A 221 28.67 -21.06 28.41
N SER A 222 29.27 -19.95 27.97
CA SER A 222 30.26 -19.21 28.78
C SER A 222 29.67 -18.68 30.09
N ILE A 223 28.43 -18.18 30.09
CA ILE A 223 27.75 -17.68 31.30
C ILE A 223 27.51 -18.83 32.29
N ILE A 224 27.00 -19.98 31.81
CA ILE A 224 26.77 -21.16 32.65
C ILE A 224 28.06 -21.70 33.26
N ASN A 225 29.15 -21.67 32.50
CA ASN A 225 30.44 -22.16 32.96
C ASN A 225 31.12 -21.20 33.95
N PHE A 226 30.78 -19.91 33.92
CA PHE A 226 31.40 -18.89 34.76
C PHE A 226 30.64 -18.62 36.07
N TYR A 227 29.30 -18.61 36.04
CA TYR A 227 28.47 -18.28 37.20
C TYR A 227 27.89 -19.51 37.92
N GLU A 228 27.58 -19.34 39.20
CA GLU A 228 26.89 -20.37 40.02
C GLU A 228 25.39 -20.45 39.67
N PRO A 229 24.77 -21.65 39.65
CA PRO A 229 23.38 -21.85 39.22
C PRO A 229 22.33 -21.04 39.99
N ASP A 230 22.54 -20.79 41.28
CA ASP A 230 21.60 -20.03 42.13
C ASP A 230 21.36 -18.59 41.65
N ILE A 231 22.34 -18.02 40.94
CA ILE A 231 22.33 -16.61 40.55
C ILE A 231 21.35 -16.37 39.39
N PHE A 232 21.22 -17.33 38.49
CA PHE A 232 20.48 -17.16 37.23
C PHE A 232 19.25 -18.08 37.10
N LEU A 233 19.14 -19.17 37.87
CA LEU A 233 17.98 -20.07 37.82
C LEU A 233 16.79 -19.57 38.65
N SER A 234 15.59 -19.99 38.26
CA SER A 234 14.40 -19.90 39.10
C SER A 234 14.46 -20.95 40.22
N ASN A 235 13.82 -20.66 41.36
CA ASN A 235 13.83 -21.58 42.51
C ASN A 235 13.25 -22.97 42.12
N ASP A 236 12.21 -22.99 41.30
CA ASP A 236 11.55 -24.23 40.87
C ASP A 236 12.45 -25.08 39.95
N GLU A 237 13.13 -24.45 38.97
CA GLU A 237 14.03 -25.17 38.07
C GLU A 237 15.29 -25.65 38.82
N TYR A 238 15.79 -24.82 39.73
CA TYR A 238 16.90 -25.17 40.60
C TYR A 238 16.57 -26.40 41.47
N ASP A 239 15.41 -26.40 42.14
CA ASP A 239 15.00 -27.51 43.01
C ASP A 239 14.79 -28.82 42.23
N GLU A 240 14.29 -28.73 41.00
CA GLU A 240 14.11 -29.88 40.10
C GLU A 240 15.47 -30.50 39.72
N ILE A 241 16.43 -29.66 39.30
CA ILE A 241 17.78 -30.12 38.91
C ILE A 241 18.53 -30.62 40.15
N MET A 242 18.41 -29.96 41.31
CA MET A 242 18.97 -30.40 42.58
C MET A 242 18.46 -31.80 42.96
N SER A 243 17.15 -32.05 42.80
CA SER A 243 16.56 -33.36 43.10
C SER A 243 17.12 -34.47 42.19
N LYS A 244 17.34 -34.16 40.90
CA LYS A 244 17.98 -35.08 39.95
C LYS A 244 19.46 -35.30 40.28
N ALA A 245 20.19 -34.25 40.63
CA ALA A 245 21.60 -34.32 41.02
C ALA A 245 21.79 -35.19 42.27
N ARG A 246 20.97 -34.98 43.31
CA ARG A 246 21.00 -35.78 44.54
C ARG A 246 20.76 -37.27 44.27
N LYS A 247 19.77 -37.60 43.44
CA LYS A 247 19.49 -38.99 43.04
C LYS A 247 20.61 -39.62 42.21
N HIS A 248 21.28 -38.83 41.38
CA HIS A 248 22.34 -39.33 40.51
C HIS A 248 23.68 -39.51 41.24
N LEU A 249 23.98 -38.64 42.21
CA LEU A 249 25.25 -38.63 42.95
C LEU A 249 25.16 -39.31 44.32
N ASN A 250 23.97 -39.75 44.75
CA ASN A 250 23.71 -40.36 46.07
C ASN A 250 24.18 -39.50 47.26
N LEU A 251 24.03 -38.17 47.16
CA LEU A 251 24.45 -37.19 48.17
C LEU A 251 23.33 -36.84 49.18
N GLY A 252 23.71 -36.61 50.44
CA GLY A 252 22.81 -36.07 51.48
C GLY A 252 22.48 -34.58 51.30
N SER A 253 21.50 -34.03 52.05
CA SER A 253 21.14 -32.59 51.95
C SER A 253 22.31 -31.66 52.26
N ASP A 254 23.19 -32.08 53.17
CA ASP A 254 24.26 -31.28 53.75
C ASP A 254 25.57 -31.33 52.94
N GLU A 255 25.63 -32.18 51.91
CA GLU A 255 26.83 -32.38 51.05
C GLU A 255 26.72 -31.66 49.69
N CYS A 256 25.59 -30.98 49.46
CA CYS A 256 25.25 -30.40 48.17
C CYS A 256 25.84 -29.00 47.94
N TYR A 257 25.90 -28.16 48.99
CA TYR A 257 26.43 -26.81 48.93
C TYR A 257 26.93 -26.34 50.30
N THR A 258 27.81 -25.35 50.29
CA THR A 258 28.25 -24.60 51.47
C THR A 258 27.76 -23.16 51.34
N GLU A 259 27.19 -22.58 52.40
CA GLU A 259 26.76 -21.17 52.39
C GLU A 259 27.97 -20.28 52.75
N GLU A 260 28.43 -19.45 51.82
CA GLU A 260 29.42 -18.40 52.08
C GLU A 260 28.71 -17.03 52.09
N GLU A 261 28.94 -16.22 53.12
CA GLU A 261 28.47 -14.83 53.19
C GLU A 261 29.50 -13.92 52.52
N ILE A 262 29.15 -13.38 51.35
CA ILE A 262 30.02 -12.46 50.60
C ILE A 262 29.44 -11.03 50.74
N PRO A 263 30.26 -10.01 51.05
CA PRO A 263 29.81 -8.62 50.98
C PRO A 263 29.44 -8.26 49.54
N GLU A 264 28.27 -7.65 49.35
CA GLU A 264 27.71 -7.22 48.06
C GLU A 264 28.74 -6.37 47.28
N THR A 265 29.44 -6.96 46.30
CA THR A 265 30.37 -6.21 45.45
C THR A 265 29.57 -5.30 44.51
N VAL A 266 29.61 -4.00 44.79
CA VAL A 266 29.09 -2.94 43.92
C VAL A 266 29.81 -2.98 42.56
N PRO A 267 29.11 -2.98 41.41
CA PRO A 267 29.74 -2.80 40.10
C PRO A 267 30.39 -1.41 40.02
N GLN A 268 31.67 -1.34 39.65
CA GLN A 268 32.40 -0.07 39.51
C GLN A 268 31.76 0.84 38.44
N GLY A 269 31.33 2.03 38.84
CA GLY A 269 30.88 3.12 37.97
C GLY A 269 30.72 4.45 38.73
N GLU A 270 31.77 5.27 38.67
CA GLU A 270 31.97 6.69 39.07
C GLU A 270 31.57 7.22 40.48
N PRO A 271 32.35 8.17 41.05
CA PRO A 271 32.30 8.51 42.46
C PRO A 271 31.55 9.82 42.74
N THR A 272 30.40 9.78 43.40
CA THR A 272 29.80 10.85 44.25
C THR A 272 28.49 10.27 44.80
N VAL A 273 28.14 10.25 46.09
CA VAL A 273 28.21 11.24 47.17
C VAL A 273 28.34 10.47 48.50
N LYS A 274 29.08 11.03 49.47
CA LYS A 274 29.17 10.50 50.84
C LYS A 274 27.78 10.47 51.49
N VAL A 275 27.31 9.29 51.86
CA VAL A 275 26.26 9.10 52.87
C VAL A 275 26.79 8.08 53.88
N GLU A 276 26.74 8.48 55.14
CA GLU A 276 27.20 7.74 56.31
C GLU A 276 26.25 6.57 56.63
N ASP A 277 26.82 5.46 57.14
CA ASP A 277 26.18 4.31 57.79
C ASP A 277 25.05 3.55 57.05
N GLU A 278 25.44 2.67 56.13
CA GLU A 278 24.76 1.38 55.96
C GLU A 278 25.82 0.26 55.97
N SER A 279 25.68 -0.70 56.88
CA SER A 279 26.48 -1.93 56.89
C SER A 279 26.35 -2.67 55.55
N PRO A 280 27.43 -3.26 55.02
CA PRO A 280 27.36 -3.98 53.74
C PRO A 280 26.33 -5.11 53.85
N LYS A 281 25.33 -5.10 52.97
CA LYS A 281 24.39 -6.22 52.87
C LYS A 281 25.19 -7.46 52.48
N LEU A 282 25.18 -8.47 53.36
CA LEU A 282 25.80 -9.76 53.10
C LEU A 282 24.81 -10.59 52.28
N VAL A 283 25.22 -11.00 51.08
CA VAL A 283 24.43 -11.91 50.25
C VAL A 283 24.89 -13.33 50.55
N LYS A 284 23.94 -14.20 50.94
CA LYS A 284 24.19 -15.64 51.07
C LYS A 284 24.34 -16.23 49.68
N VAL A 285 25.56 -16.59 49.30
CA VAL A 285 25.84 -17.28 48.04
C VAL A 285 26.13 -18.73 48.37
N ARG A 286 25.39 -19.67 47.75
CA ARG A 286 25.70 -21.10 47.93
C ARG A 286 26.82 -21.46 46.97
N LYS A 287 27.87 -22.06 47.51
CA LYS A 287 28.97 -22.63 46.78
C LYS A 287 28.75 -24.13 46.68
N HIS A 288 28.40 -24.58 45.48
CA HIS A 288 28.05 -25.97 45.22
C HIS A 288 29.28 -26.86 45.29
N ASN A 289 29.06 -28.13 45.68
CA ASN A 289 30.06 -29.16 45.52
C ASN A 289 30.46 -29.28 44.03
N PRO A 290 31.76 -29.39 43.68
CA PRO A 290 32.22 -29.52 42.29
C PRO A 290 31.46 -30.55 41.45
N ASP A 291 31.09 -31.70 42.02
CA ASP A 291 30.37 -32.77 41.31
C ASP A 291 28.90 -32.38 41.05
N VAL A 292 28.27 -31.70 42.01
CA VAL A 292 26.92 -31.14 41.85
C VAL A 292 26.94 -30.04 40.81
N LEU A 293 27.92 -29.13 40.86
CA LEU A 293 28.07 -28.03 39.91
C LEU A 293 28.28 -28.55 38.47
N LEU A 294 29.10 -29.57 38.28
CA LEU A 294 29.29 -30.23 36.98
C LEU A 294 27.99 -30.86 36.47
N PHE A 295 27.23 -31.53 37.34
CA PHE A 295 25.93 -32.09 36.99
C PHE A 295 24.95 -30.99 36.55
N PHE A 296 24.85 -29.89 37.31
CA PHE A 296 24.02 -28.72 36.97
C PHE A 296 24.34 -28.16 35.59
N ARG A 297 25.62 -27.88 35.34
CA ARG A 297 26.06 -27.35 34.04
C ARG A 297 25.72 -28.31 32.91
N SER A 298 25.98 -29.61 33.07
CA SER A 298 25.72 -30.60 32.03
C SER A 298 24.23 -30.75 31.69
N GLU A 299 23.36 -30.81 32.69
CA GLU A 299 21.92 -30.96 32.51
C GLU A 299 21.32 -29.70 31.86
N LEU A 300 21.75 -28.51 32.32
CA LEU A 300 21.30 -27.24 31.79
C LEU A 300 21.68 -27.06 30.32
N LEU A 301 22.95 -27.33 30.00
CA LEU A 301 23.46 -27.27 28.64
C LEU A 301 22.75 -28.28 27.73
N ASN A 302 22.50 -29.51 28.20
CA ASN A 302 21.79 -30.53 27.43
C ASN A 302 20.33 -30.12 27.13
N ARG A 303 19.61 -29.57 28.12
CA ARG A 303 18.24 -29.06 27.92
C ARG A 303 18.20 -27.97 26.84
N ARG A 304 19.08 -26.97 26.94
CA ARG A 304 19.11 -25.84 26.01
C ARG A 304 19.71 -26.21 24.65
N ARG A 305 20.60 -27.20 24.58
CA ARG A 305 21.14 -27.77 23.32
C ARG A 305 20.04 -28.31 22.42
N LYS A 306 19.11 -29.10 22.98
CA LYS A 306 17.96 -29.64 22.23
C LYS A 306 17.08 -28.54 21.65
N VAL A 307 16.95 -27.41 22.34
CA VAL A 307 16.23 -26.23 21.83
C VAL A 307 17.03 -25.58 20.70
N HIS A 308 18.33 -25.39 20.91
CA HIS A 308 19.24 -24.80 19.92
C HIS A 308 19.32 -25.60 18.62
N GLU A 309 19.30 -26.93 18.68
CA GLU A 309 19.26 -27.82 17.50
C GLU A 309 18.00 -27.56 16.65
N LYS A 310 16.82 -27.44 17.27
CA LYS A 310 15.59 -27.07 16.55
C LYS A 310 15.69 -25.67 15.94
N THR A 311 16.33 -24.74 16.64
CA THR A 311 16.57 -23.38 16.12
C THR A 311 17.51 -23.40 14.92
N MET A 312 18.53 -24.26 14.93
CA MET A 312 19.44 -24.47 13.81
C MET A 312 18.70 -24.96 12.55
N GLU A 313 17.79 -25.92 12.69
CA GLU A 313 16.95 -26.37 11.56
C GLU A 313 16.10 -25.21 11.00
N LYS A 314 15.47 -24.44 11.88
CA LYS A 314 14.70 -23.25 11.50
C LYS A 314 15.55 -22.20 10.79
N TYR A 315 16.80 -22.00 11.23
CA TYR A 315 17.76 -21.09 10.61
C TYR A 315 18.14 -21.56 9.21
N ASN A 316 18.54 -22.84 9.07
CA ASN A 316 18.99 -23.42 7.81
C ASN A 316 17.90 -23.37 6.73
N ALA A 317 16.63 -23.53 7.10
CA ALA A 317 15.52 -23.40 6.17
C ALA A 317 15.33 -21.97 5.62
N ARG A 318 15.91 -20.95 6.26
CA ARG A 318 15.63 -19.52 5.99
C ARG A 318 16.82 -18.74 5.48
N VAL A 319 18.03 -19.17 5.83
CA VAL A 319 19.28 -18.49 5.46
C VAL A 319 19.41 -18.30 3.95
N GLY A 320 18.91 -19.24 3.14
CA GLY A 320 18.91 -19.14 1.68
C GLY A 320 18.03 -18.01 1.13
N PHE A 321 16.89 -17.72 1.78
CA PHE A 321 16.03 -16.59 1.43
C PHE A 321 16.62 -15.27 1.95
N GLU A 322 17.10 -15.25 3.20
CA GLU A 322 17.68 -14.08 3.86
C GLU A 322 18.96 -13.59 3.15
N GLY A 323 19.79 -14.51 2.66
CA GLY A 323 20.99 -14.18 1.89
C GLY A 323 20.71 -13.50 0.55
N GLN A 324 19.52 -13.68 -0.02
CA GLN A 324 19.11 -13.05 -1.28
C GLN A 324 18.49 -11.64 -1.07
N ILE A 325 18.22 -11.24 0.16
CA ILE A 325 17.68 -9.91 0.49
C ILE A 325 18.84 -8.91 0.60
N LYS A 326 19.10 -8.19 -0.50
CA LYS A 326 20.14 -7.16 -0.54
C LYS A 326 19.71 -5.85 0.12
N ARG A 327 18.43 -5.47 -0.03
CA ARG A 327 17.89 -4.19 0.48
C ARG A 327 16.70 -4.44 1.43
N PRO A 328 16.94 -4.54 2.75
CA PRO A 328 15.88 -4.79 3.74
C PRO A 328 15.11 -3.52 4.17
N TYR A 329 15.56 -2.35 3.74
CA TYR A 329 14.96 -1.05 4.09
C TYR A 329 14.22 -0.43 2.90
N PHE A 330 13.33 0.53 3.20
CA PHE A 330 12.58 1.26 2.19
C PHE A 330 13.49 2.16 1.34
N HIS A 331 13.27 2.16 0.02
CA HIS A 331 13.81 3.16 -0.90
C HIS A 331 12.88 3.30 -2.10
N VAL A 332 12.75 4.52 -2.61
CA VAL A 332 11.94 4.86 -3.80
C VAL A 332 12.41 4.19 -5.10
N LYS A 333 13.70 3.83 -5.23
CA LYS A 333 14.21 3.15 -6.42
C LYS A 333 13.60 1.75 -6.51
N PRO A 334 13.18 1.29 -7.69
CA PRO A 334 12.61 -0.05 -7.82
C PRO A 334 13.60 -1.12 -7.37
N LEU A 335 13.07 -2.16 -6.74
CA LEU A 335 13.78 -3.41 -6.46
C LEU A 335 13.97 -4.22 -7.74
N GLU A 336 15.03 -5.03 -7.76
CA GLU A 336 15.26 -6.04 -8.79
C GLU A 336 14.13 -7.09 -8.77
N THR A 337 13.74 -7.59 -9.95
CA THR A 337 12.69 -8.60 -10.09
C THR A 337 13.01 -9.88 -9.33
N ALA A 338 14.29 -10.27 -9.25
CA ALA A 338 14.76 -11.41 -8.47
C ALA A 338 14.48 -11.25 -6.97
N GLN A 339 14.68 -10.05 -6.41
CA GLN A 339 14.40 -9.78 -4.99
C GLN A 339 12.89 -9.82 -4.71
N LEU A 340 12.07 -9.28 -5.61
CA LEU A 340 10.60 -9.37 -5.49
C LEU A 340 10.12 -10.82 -5.54
N LYS A 341 10.71 -11.64 -6.41
CA LYS A 341 10.42 -13.09 -6.49
C LYS A 341 10.84 -13.79 -5.20
N ASN A 342 12.03 -13.51 -4.67
CA ASN A 342 12.51 -14.06 -3.40
C ASN A 342 11.57 -13.72 -2.24
N TRP A 343 11.16 -12.46 -2.10
CA TRP A 343 10.20 -12.04 -1.08
C TRP A 343 8.87 -12.79 -1.16
N LYS A 344 8.29 -12.92 -2.36
CA LYS A 344 7.04 -13.67 -2.57
C LYS A 344 7.21 -15.15 -2.20
N GLN A 345 8.29 -15.79 -2.66
CA GLN A 345 8.58 -17.19 -2.33
C GLN A 345 8.79 -17.38 -0.83
N TYR A 346 9.51 -16.47 -0.17
CA TYR A 346 9.73 -16.54 1.26
C TYR A 346 8.44 -16.36 2.07
N LEU A 347 7.57 -15.43 1.66
CA LEU A 347 6.25 -15.25 2.25
C LEU A 347 5.38 -16.50 2.10
N HIS A 348 5.34 -17.11 0.90
CA HIS A 348 4.61 -18.35 0.68
C HIS A 348 5.14 -19.49 1.56
N PHE A 349 6.46 -19.63 1.66
CA PHE A 349 7.09 -20.62 2.54
C PHE A 349 6.64 -20.46 4.00
N GLU A 350 6.72 -19.27 4.60
CA GLU A 350 6.26 -19.09 5.99
C GLU A 350 4.73 -19.26 6.13
N MET A 351 3.95 -18.86 5.11
CA MET A 351 2.51 -19.06 5.09
C MET A 351 2.12 -20.54 5.10
N ASP A 352 2.89 -21.38 4.41
CA ASP A 352 2.67 -22.83 4.33
C ASP A 352 3.06 -23.54 5.64
N LEU A 353 4.08 -23.03 6.36
CA LEU A 353 4.42 -23.49 7.72
C LEU A 353 3.33 -23.14 8.76
N GLY A 354 2.58 -22.06 8.55
CA GLY A 354 1.41 -21.70 9.37
C GLY A 354 1.70 -21.01 10.71
N GLU A 355 2.96 -20.65 11.01
CA GLU A 355 3.30 -19.94 12.25
C GLU A 355 2.88 -18.46 12.19
N ARG A 356 1.67 -18.14 12.68
CA ARG A 356 1.05 -16.80 12.52
C ARG A 356 1.95 -15.62 12.91
N LYS A 357 2.60 -15.66 14.08
CA LYS A 357 3.45 -14.56 14.56
C LYS A 357 4.62 -14.31 13.60
N ARG A 358 5.22 -15.39 13.09
CA ARG A 358 6.36 -15.32 12.18
C ARG A 358 5.97 -14.80 10.81
N VAL A 359 4.83 -15.26 10.29
CA VAL A 359 4.25 -14.76 9.03
C VAL A 359 3.98 -13.26 9.12
N LEU A 360 3.39 -12.78 10.24
CA LEU A 360 3.16 -11.34 10.48
C LEU A 360 4.46 -10.55 10.43
N VAL A 361 5.47 -10.98 11.18
CA VAL A 361 6.78 -10.31 11.21
C VAL A 361 7.41 -10.27 9.81
N LEU A 362 7.31 -11.36 9.05
CA LEU A 362 7.84 -11.38 7.69
C LEU A 362 7.06 -10.45 6.75
N PHE A 363 5.73 -10.41 6.84
CA PHE A 363 4.92 -9.47 6.07
C PHE A 363 5.29 -8.02 6.38
N GLU A 364 5.38 -7.66 7.66
CA GLU A 364 5.77 -6.32 8.09
C GLU A 364 7.19 -5.93 7.60
N ARG A 365 8.15 -6.87 7.58
CA ARG A 365 9.48 -6.65 6.96
C ARG A 365 9.36 -6.43 5.46
N CYS A 366 8.59 -7.29 4.79
CA CYS A 366 8.44 -7.26 3.35
C CYS A 366 7.80 -5.96 2.88
N VAL A 367 6.74 -5.47 3.55
CA VAL A 367 6.08 -4.21 3.17
C VAL A 367 6.98 -3.00 3.39
N ILE A 368 7.94 -3.04 4.32
CA ILE A 368 8.94 -1.95 4.47
C ILE A 368 9.79 -1.86 3.20
N ALA A 369 10.41 -2.96 2.77
CA ALA A 369 11.26 -2.96 1.57
C ALA A 369 10.46 -2.77 0.27
N CYS A 370 9.26 -3.34 0.22
CA CYS A 370 8.40 -3.42 -0.97
C CYS A 370 7.18 -2.46 -0.91
N ALA A 371 7.28 -1.36 -0.18
CA ALA A 371 6.12 -0.50 0.11
C ALA A 371 5.43 0.07 -1.15
N LEU A 372 6.18 0.26 -2.25
CA LEU A 372 5.67 0.78 -3.52
C LEU A 372 5.05 -0.28 -4.44
N TYR A 373 4.94 -1.54 -3.99
CA TYR A 373 4.38 -2.64 -4.76
C TYR A 373 3.02 -3.04 -4.18
N ASP A 374 1.94 -2.58 -4.82
CA ASP A 374 0.56 -2.82 -4.37
C ASP A 374 0.20 -4.31 -4.26
N GLU A 375 0.80 -5.16 -5.10
CA GLU A 375 0.65 -6.61 -5.05
C GLU A 375 0.98 -7.23 -3.68
N ILE A 376 2.01 -6.73 -2.98
CA ILE A 376 2.43 -7.25 -1.67
C ILE A 376 1.39 -6.89 -0.60
N TRP A 377 0.88 -5.66 -0.63
CA TRP A 377 -0.21 -5.22 0.27
C TRP A 377 -1.51 -6.01 0.02
N LEU A 378 -1.82 -6.31 -1.25
CA LEU A 378 -2.95 -7.16 -1.62
C LEU A 378 -2.75 -8.61 -1.17
N LEU A 379 -1.53 -9.13 -1.21
CA LEU A 379 -1.22 -10.47 -0.69
C LEU A 379 -1.39 -10.51 0.83
N TYR A 380 -0.84 -9.51 1.54
CA TYR A 380 -0.93 -9.41 2.99
C TYR A 380 -2.38 -9.27 3.48
N SER A 381 -3.15 -8.37 2.87
CA SER A 381 -4.57 -8.21 3.19
C SER A 381 -5.39 -9.48 2.89
N ARG A 382 -5.14 -10.19 1.80
CA ARG A 382 -5.77 -11.49 1.51
C ARG A 382 -5.45 -12.54 2.56
N TRP A 383 -4.20 -12.60 3.01
CA TRP A 383 -3.81 -13.48 4.12
C TRP A 383 -4.55 -13.12 5.41
N ALA A 384 -4.69 -11.83 5.75
CA ALA A 384 -5.45 -11.39 6.93
C ALA A 384 -6.94 -11.76 6.83
N ILE A 385 -7.56 -11.57 5.65
CA ILE A 385 -8.95 -11.99 5.39
C ILE A 385 -9.12 -13.50 5.56
N LYS A 386 -8.20 -14.31 5.03
CA LYS A 386 -8.21 -15.78 5.18
C LYS A 386 -8.18 -16.19 6.66
N ASN A 387 -7.47 -15.42 7.48
CA ASN A 387 -7.39 -15.60 8.93
C ASN A 387 -8.53 -14.94 9.72
N LYS A 388 -9.63 -14.54 9.04
CA LYS A 388 -10.83 -13.91 9.61
C LYS A 388 -10.58 -12.58 10.33
N ASP A 389 -9.53 -11.85 9.95
CA ASP A 389 -9.20 -10.55 10.53
C ASP A 389 -9.46 -9.40 9.54
N LEU A 390 -10.72 -9.00 9.43
CA LEU A 390 -11.15 -7.94 8.50
C LEU A 390 -10.66 -6.55 8.94
N LYS A 391 -10.53 -6.32 10.26
CA LYS A 391 -10.05 -5.04 10.80
C LYS A 391 -8.59 -4.83 10.41
N GLU A 392 -7.77 -5.87 10.58
CA GLU A 392 -6.38 -5.83 10.18
C GLU A 392 -6.23 -5.72 8.65
N ALA A 393 -7.00 -6.50 7.89
CA ALA A 393 -6.99 -6.39 6.43
C ALA A 393 -7.28 -4.96 5.93
N ARG A 394 -8.23 -4.27 6.56
CA ARG A 394 -8.55 -2.87 6.27
C ARG A 394 -7.41 -1.93 6.65
N SER A 395 -6.79 -2.14 7.81
CA SER A 395 -5.62 -1.38 8.26
C SER A 395 -4.47 -1.50 7.26
N ILE A 396 -4.15 -2.73 6.84
CA ILE A 396 -3.13 -3.06 5.85
C ILE A 396 -3.39 -2.32 4.52
N ILE A 397 -4.60 -2.39 3.98
CA ILE A 397 -4.90 -1.72 2.71
C ILE A 397 -4.83 -0.19 2.84
N LYS A 398 -5.31 0.38 3.96
CA LYS A 398 -5.19 1.82 4.22
C LYS A 398 -3.72 2.27 4.25
N ARG A 399 -2.86 1.52 4.95
CA ARG A 399 -1.40 1.73 4.93
C ARG A 399 -0.84 1.61 3.52
N GLY A 400 -1.25 0.59 2.76
CA GLY A 400 -0.85 0.41 1.37
C GLY A 400 -1.22 1.59 0.46
N ILE A 401 -2.40 2.19 0.63
CA ILE A 401 -2.83 3.39 -0.12
C ILE A 401 -1.97 4.60 0.23
N VAL A 402 -1.50 4.73 1.48
CA VAL A 402 -0.52 5.78 1.83
C VAL A 402 0.74 5.62 1.00
N HIS A 403 1.25 4.41 0.76
CA HIS A 403 2.44 4.26 -0.10
C HIS A 403 2.12 4.32 -1.60
N CYS A 404 1.00 3.73 -2.01
CA CYS A 404 0.58 3.56 -3.41
C CYS A 404 -0.76 4.26 -3.71
N PRO A 405 -0.86 5.60 -3.65
CA PRO A 405 -2.14 6.32 -3.74
C PRO A 405 -2.79 6.27 -5.13
N LYS A 406 -2.01 5.94 -6.16
CA LYS A 406 -2.50 5.75 -7.55
C LYS A 406 -2.94 4.30 -7.83
N SER A 407 -2.83 3.38 -6.87
CA SER A 407 -3.22 1.98 -7.08
C SER A 407 -4.74 1.83 -7.11
N LEU A 408 -5.26 1.56 -8.31
CA LEU A 408 -6.66 1.19 -8.53
C LEU A 408 -7.03 -0.07 -7.74
N HIS A 409 -6.13 -1.06 -7.66
CA HIS A 409 -6.40 -2.34 -7.03
C HIS A 409 -6.64 -2.20 -5.52
N LEU A 410 -5.83 -1.39 -4.83
CA LEU A 410 -5.99 -1.15 -3.40
C LEU A 410 -7.28 -0.37 -3.10
N ALA A 411 -7.63 0.63 -3.92
CA ALA A 411 -8.88 1.37 -3.76
C ALA A 411 -10.11 0.46 -3.95
N LEU A 412 -10.10 -0.41 -4.97
CA LEU A 412 -11.16 -1.39 -5.20
C LEU A 412 -11.26 -2.39 -4.06
N ALA A 413 -10.13 -2.94 -3.58
CA ALA A 413 -10.10 -3.89 -2.48
C ALA A 413 -10.64 -3.27 -1.17
N LEU A 414 -10.26 -2.03 -0.85
CA LEU A 414 -10.78 -1.33 0.33
C LEU A 414 -12.29 -1.09 0.22
N SER A 415 -12.77 -0.66 -0.96
CA SER A 415 -14.22 -0.47 -1.19
C SER A 415 -15.00 -1.78 -1.04
N ALA A 416 -14.40 -2.91 -1.42
CA ALA A 416 -15.02 -4.22 -1.29
C ALA A 416 -15.11 -4.67 0.17
N LEU A 417 -14.09 -4.41 0.99
CA LEU A 417 -14.15 -4.71 2.43
C LEU A 417 -15.25 -3.93 3.13
N TYR A 418 -15.34 -2.62 2.89
CA TYR A 418 -16.40 -1.80 3.50
C TYR A 418 -17.80 -2.22 3.05
N GLU A 419 -17.95 -2.61 1.79
CA GLU A 419 -19.21 -3.17 1.30
C GLU A 419 -19.55 -4.51 1.97
N GLN A 420 -18.58 -5.40 2.18
CA GLN A 420 -18.78 -6.66 2.90
C GLN A 420 -19.21 -6.44 4.36
N GLU A 421 -18.74 -5.37 4.99
CA GLU A 421 -19.16 -4.94 6.33
C GLU A 421 -20.54 -4.24 6.33
N GLY A 422 -21.18 -4.04 5.17
CA GLY A 422 -22.45 -3.33 5.02
C GLY A 422 -22.33 -1.80 5.02
N ASN A 423 -21.11 -1.26 5.05
CA ASN A 423 -20.87 0.18 5.03
C ASN A 423 -20.74 0.72 3.59
N TYR A 424 -21.88 0.80 2.91
CA TYR A 424 -21.96 1.28 1.52
C TYR A 424 -21.49 2.74 1.35
N LYS A 425 -21.73 3.60 2.35
CA LYS A 425 -21.39 5.03 2.29
C LYS A 425 -19.87 5.23 2.23
N GLU A 426 -19.13 4.56 3.11
CA GLU A 426 -17.66 4.63 3.10
C GLU A 426 -17.08 3.99 1.83
N ALA A 427 -17.64 2.86 1.39
CA ALA A 427 -17.20 2.22 0.14
C ALA A 427 -17.32 3.16 -1.08
N LEU A 428 -18.40 3.94 -1.16
CA LEU A 428 -18.59 4.94 -2.21
C LEU A 428 -17.67 6.15 -2.04
N HIS A 429 -17.48 6.62 -0.80
CA HIS A 429 -16.60 7.76 -0.51
C HIS A 429 -15.16 7.48 -0.92
N ILE A 430 -14.64 6.29 -0.64
CA ILE A 430 -13.28 5.88 -1.06
C ILE A 430 -13.11 5.97 -2.57
N LEU A 431 -14.09 5.46 -3.33
CA LEU A 431 -14.05 5.47 -4.78
C LEU A 431 -14.20 6.89 -5.34
N ASP A 432 -14.99 7.75 -4.70
CA ASP A 432 -15.13 9.16 -5.07
C ASP A 432 -13.83 9.95 -4.85
N VAL A 433 -13.20 9.77 -3.69
CA VAL A 433 -11.89 10.39 -3.39
C VAL A 433 -10.83 9.92 -4.38
N PHE A 434 -10.82 8.63 -4.73
CA PHE A 434 -9.89 8.10 -5.73
C PHE A 434 -10.13 8.71 -7.12
N ASP A 435 -11.38 8.76 -7.57
CA ASP A 435 -11.78 9.28 -8.89
C ASP A 435 -11.44 10.78 -9.04
N ARG A 436 -11.64 11.58 -7.98
CA ARG A 436 -11.24 13.01 -7.98
C ARG A 436 -9.74 13.21 -8.15
N LYS A 437 -8.93 12.33 -7.55
CA LYS A 437 -7.46 12.40 -7.64
C LYS A 437 -6.92 11.76 -8.92
N ASN A 438 -7.60 10.74 -9.43
CA ASN A 438 -7.18 9.93 -10.56
C ASN A 438 -8.39 9.70 -11.50
N ALA A 439 -8.78 10.72 -12.26
CA ALA A 439 -9.94 10.65 -13.15
C ALA A 439 -9.69 9.73 -14.36
N GLY A 440 -10.77 9.19 -14.94
CA GLY A 440 -10.74 8.45 -16.21
C GLY A 440 -10.90 6.93 -16.11
N TYR A 441 -11.03 6.36 -14.90
CA TYR A 441 -11.21 4.92 -14.73
C TYR A 441 -12.69 4.51 -14.85
N ALA A 442 -13.07 3.93 -16.00
CA ALA A 442 -14.42 3.40 -16.21
C ALA A 442 -14.82 2.34 -15.16
N THR A 443 -13.86 1.51 -14.72
CA THR A 443 -14.06 0.49 -13.70
C THR A 443 -14.54 1.07 -12.37
N ILE A 444 -14.05 2.26 -11.99
CA ILE A 444 -14.49 2.96 -10.77
C ILE A 444 -15.97 3.34 -10.89
N GLN A 445 -16.39 3.91 -12.01
CA GLN A 445 -17.79 4.29 -12.22
C GLN A 445 -18.72 3.07 -12.18
N VAL A 446 -18.33 1.98 -12.87
CA VAL A 446 -19.07 0.71 -12.84
C VAL A 446 -19.17 0.17 -11.41
N ARG A 447 -18.07 0.20 -10.64
CA ARG A 447 -18.04 -0.25 -9.24
C ARG A 447 -18.98 0.58 -8.38
N ARG A 448 -18.93 1.91 -8.47
CA ARG A 448 -19.79 2.84 -7.71
C ARG A 448 -21.26 2.59 -7.97
N LEU A 449 -21.65 2.47 -9.23
CA LEU A 449 -23.04 2.20 -9.62
C LEU A 449 -23.48 0.80 -9.22
N GLY A 450 -22.57 -0.19 -9.26
CA GLY A 450 -22.83 -1.52 -8.74
C GLY A 450 -23.12 -1.55 -7.24
N ILE A 451 -22.38 -0.77 -6.45
CA ILE A 451 -22.59 -0.62 -5.00
C ILE A 451 -23.93 0.07 -4.74
N GLN A 452 -24.22 1.19 -5.42
CA GLN A 452 -25.50 1.89 -5.28
C GLN A 452 -26.68 1.01 -5.65
N ARG A 453 -26.57 0.22 -6.73
CA ARG A 453 -27.59 -0.74 -7.10
C ARG A 453 -27.87 -1.75 -5.98
N ARG A 454 -26.83 -2.32 -5.36
CA ARG A 454 -26.99 -3.30 -4.26
C ARG A 454 -27.58 -2.65 -3.00
N MET A 455 -27.24 -1.39 -2.75
CA MET A 455 -27.85 -0.59 -1.69
C MET A 455 -29.36 -0.44 -1.92
N GLU A 456 -29.79 0.05 -3.09
CA GLU A 456 -31.21 0.21 -3.44
C GLU A 456 -31.97 -1.13 -3.50
N GLN A 457 -31.30 -2.22 -3.87
CA GLN A 457 -31.88 -3.57 -3.90
C GLN A 457 -32.19 -4.10 -2.49
N SER A 458 -31.51 -3.60 -1.47
CA SER A 458 -31.76 -4.01 -0.08
C SER A 458 -33.07 -3.42 0.49
N ASP A 459 -33.67 -2.45 -0.21
CA ASP A 459 -34.94 -1.84 0.20
C ASP A 459 -36.17 -2.64 -0.26
N SER A 460 -37.24 -2.59 0.53
CA SER A 460 -38.51 -3.32 0.28
C SER A 460 -39.18 -2.94 -1.05
N LYS A 461 -38.95 -1.73 -1.56
CA LYS A 461 -39.35 -1.26 -2.89
C LYS A 461 -38.15 -0.57 -3.56
N PRO A 462 -37.34 -1.28 -4.36
CA PRO A 462 -36.11 -0.73 -4.88
C PRO A 462 -36.38 0.40 -5.88
N ASN A 463 -35.80 1.58 -5.63
CA ASN A 463 -35.91 2.74 -6.52
C ASN A 463 -34.60 3.00 -7.25
N TYR A 464 -34.54 2.59 -8.52
CA TYR A 464 -33.33 2.71 -9.32
C TYR A 464 -33.16 4.06 -10.03
N SER A 465 -34.00 5.06 -9.76
CA SER A 465 -33.99 6.35 -10.48
C SER A 465 -32.63 7.05 -10.40
N ASN A 466 -31.98 7.03 -9.23
CA ASN A 466 -30.66 7.61 -9.01
C ASN A 466 -29.54 6.86 -9.77
N VAL A 467 -29.64 5.53 -9.86
CA VAL A 467 -28.66 4.71 -10.60
C VAL A 467 -28.78 4.99 -12.10
N ILE A 468 -30.02 5.11 -12.61
CA ILE A 468 -30.29 5.40 -14.02
C ILE A 468 -29.81 6.80 -14.39
N SER A 469 -30.16 7.83 -13.59
CA SER A 469 -29.75 9.21 -13.87
C SER A 469 -28.23 9.36 -13.91
N LYS A 470 -27.51 8.63 -13.05
CA LYS A 470 -26.04 8.61 -13.08
C LYS A 470 -25.48 7.89 -14.32
N TRP A 471 -26.05 6.76 -14.73
CA TRP A 471 -25.67 6.13 -16.01
C TRP A 471 -25.90 7.08 -17.18
N GLU A 472 -27.06 7.74 -17.24
CA GLU A 472 -27.38 8.71 -18.29
C GLU A 472 -26.41 9.89 -18.28
N THR A 473 -26.05 10.40 -17.10
CA THR A 473 -25.06 11.47 -16.95
C THR A 473 -23.70 11.05 -17.50
N LEU A 474 -23.24 9.82 -17.23
CA LEU A 474 -21.98 9.29 -17.75
C LEU A 474 -22.02 9.10 -19.29
N ILE A 475 -23.14 8.63 -19.83
CA ILE A 475 -23.34 8.42 -21.27
C ILE A 475 -23.30 9.76 -22.04
N HIS A 476 -23.86 10.82 -21.45
CA HIS A 476 -23.96 12.15 -22.07
C HIS A 476 -22.85 13.11 -21.66
N SER A 477 -21.91 12.68 -20.82
CA SER A 477 -20.79 13.52 -20.39
C SER A 477 -19.93 13.93 -21.59
N PRO A 478 -19.50 15.20 -21.68
CA PRO A 478 -18.60 15.66 -22.74
C PRO A 478 -17.23 14.96 -22.68
N ASP A 479 -16.83 14.48 -21.50
CA ASP A 479 -15.55 13.79 -21.29
C ASP A 479 -15.59 12.32 -21.76
N SER A 480 -16.78 11.78 -22.05
CA SER A 480 -16.94 10.41 -22.49
C SER A 480 -16.69 10.30 -23.99
N THR A 481 -15.67 9.53 -24.37
CA THR A 481 -15.44 9.16 -25.78
C THR A 481 -16.63 8.38 -26.33
N ARG A 482 -16.79 8.36 -27.66
CA ARG A 482 -17.87 7.61 -28.32
C ARG A 482 -17.91 6.14 -27.88
N SER A 483 -16.76 5.47 -27.87
CA SER A 483 -16.65 4.07 -27.43
C SER A 483 -17.00 3.87 -25.95
N LEU A 484 -16.64 4.83 -25.08
CA LEU A 484 -16.98 4.79 -23.66
C LEU A 484 -18.47 5.03 -23.41
N SER A 485 -19.09 5.96 -24.16
CA SER A 485 -20.54 6.19 -24.15
C SER A 485 -21.31 4.92 -24.59
N SER A 486 -20.83 4.25 -25.65
CA SER A 486 -21.35 2.96 -26.11
C SER A 486 -21.20 1.87 -25.02
N PHE A 487 -20.04 1.78 -24.37
CA PHE A 487 -19.82 0.87 -23.25
C PHE A 487 -20.79 1.11 -22.08
N TYR A 488 -20.99 2.35 -21.67
CA TYR A 488 -21.95 2.70 -20.61
C TYR A 488 -23.39 2.41 -21.01
N SER A 489 -23.75 2.63 -22.27
CA SER A 489 -25.07 2.31 -22.82
C SER A 489 -25.36 0.81 -22.76
N ILE A 490 -24.36 -0.03 -23.05
CA ILE A 490 -24.46 -1.50 -22.89
C ILE A 490 -24.69 -1.88 -21.44
N LYS A 491 -23.96 -1.28 -20.49
CA LYS A 491 -24.15 -1.55 -19.06
C LYS A 491 -25.54 -1.14 -18.59
N LEU A 492 -26.04 0.02 -19.02
CA LEU A 492 -27.39 0.49 -18.70
C LEU A 492 -28.46 -0.42 -19.31
N ALA A 493 -28.33 -0.82 -20.58
CA ALA A 493 -29.27 -1.73 -21.23
C ALA A 493 -29.34 -3.09 -20.51
N ARG A 494 -28.18 -3.67 -20.15
CA ARG A 494 -28.13 -4.92 -19.34
C ARG A 494 -28.82 -4.75 -18.00
N PHE A 495 -28.67 -3.59 -17.37
CA PHE A 495 -29.34 -3.27 -16.11
C PHE A 495 -30.87 -3.25 -16.27
N HIS A 496 -31.40 -2.56 -17.30
CA HIS A 496 -32.83 -2.57 -17.60
C HIS A 496 -33.35 -3.98 -17.89
N LEU A 497 -32.62 -4.75 -18.71
CA LEU A 497 -33.02 -6.09 -19.11
C LEU A 497 -33.05 -7.07 -17.93
N LYS A 498 -31.97 -7.13 -17.13
CA LYS A 498 -31.81 -8.20 -16.12
C LYS A 498 -32.29 -7.83 -14.72
N ILE A 499 -32.32 -6.55 -14.36
CA ILE A 499 -32.73 -6.11 -13.01
C ILE A 499 -34.14 -5.55 -13.02
N ARG A 500 -34.51 -4.76 -14.04
CA ARG A 500 -35.85 -4.17 -14.14
C ARG A 500 -36.84 -5.00 -14.97
N ASN A 501 -36.35 -6.02 -15.69
CA ASN A 501 -37.13 -6.79 -16.66
C ASN A 501 -37.81 -5.92 -17.73
N ASP A 502 -37.20 -4.77 -18.06
CA ASP A 502 -37.74 -3.81 -19.02
C ASP A 502 -36.96 -3.87 -20.33
N ARG A 503 -37.37 -4.79 -21.18
CA ARG A 503 -36.72 -5.08 -22.47
C ARG A 503 -36.90 -3.97 -23.49
N LYS A 504 -38.10 -3.36 -23.54
CA LYS A 504 -38.40 -2.26 -24.46
C LYS A 504 -37.46 -1.08 -24.21
N VAL A 505 -37.21 -0.73 -22.95
CA VAL A 505 -36.24 0.32 -22.62
C VAL A 505 -34.81 -0.11 -22.90
N ALA A 506 -34.43 -1.36 -22.61
CA ALA A 506 -33.08 -1.86 -22.91
C ALA A 506 -32.75 -1.77 -24.42
N GLU A 507 -33.67 -2.22 -25.29
CA GLU A 507 -33.53 -2.09 -26.74
C GLU A 507 -33.47 -0.63 -27.19
N LYS A 508 -34.32 0.24 -26.62
CA LYS A 508 -34.30 1.67 -26.92
C LYS A 508 -32.97 2.32 -26.58
N VAL A 509 -32.34 1.95 -25.46
CA VAL A 509 -31.02 2.46 -25.07
C VAL A 509 -29.95 2.04 -26.09
N ILE A 510 -29.94 0.77 -26.52
CA ILE A 510 -28.96 0.30 -27.51
C ILE A 510 -29.19 0.93 -28.88
N LYS A 511 -30.43 1.02 -29.36
CA LYS A 511 -30.77 1.67 -30.64
C LYS A 511 -30.32 3.15 -30.65
N LYS A 512 -30.56 3.89 -29.57
CA LYS A 512 -30.05 5.26 -29.40
C LYS A 512 -28.52 5.33 -29.40
N ALA A 513 -27.85 4.36 -28.80
CA ALA A 513 -26.39 4.31 -28.82
C ALA A 513 -25.85 4.06 -30.24
N LEU A 514 -26.50 3.20 -31.01
CA LEU A 514 -26.16 2.93 -32.41
C LEU A 514 -26.37 4.14 -33.32
N GLU A 515 -27.31 5.04 -33.03
CA GLU A 515 -27.43 6.31 -33.77
C GLU A 515 -26.15 7.15 -33.69
N ARG A 516 -25.45 7.11 -32.54
CA ARG A 516 -24.19 7.82 -32.29
C ARG A 516 -22.96 7.03 -32.73
N ASP A 517 -23.01 5.69 -32.62
CA ASP A 517 -21.88 4.79 -32.85
C ASP A 517 -22.31 3.56 -33.67
N ARG A 518 -22.61 3.79 -34.95
CA ARG A 518 -23.20 2.79 -35.86
C ARG A 518 -22.30 1.57 -36.08
N ASP A 519 -20.99 1.76 -36.01
CA ASP A 519 -19.99 0.75 -36.36
C ASP A 519 -19.44 0.02 -35.12
N ASN A 520 -20.11 0.14 -33.97
CA ASN A 520 -19.69 -0.55 -32.74
C ASN A 520 -20.23 -1.98 -32.70
N MET A 521 -19.34 -2.94 -32.93
CA MET A 521 -19.65 -4.38 -32.87
C MET A 521 -20.40 -4.76 -31.59
N GLN A 522 -19.97 -4.26 -30.43
CA GLN A 522 -20.51 -4.70 -29.15
C GLN A 522 -21.97 -4.26 -28.95
N LEU A 523 -22.39 -3.14 -29.54
CA LEU A 523 -23.79 -2.71 -29.51
C LEU A 523 -24.67 -3.64 -30.35
N HIS A 524 -24.22 -4.02 -31.54
CA HIS A 524 -24.93 -4.97 -32.41
C HIS A 524 -25.01 -6.37 -31.80
N LEU A 525 -23.90 -6.88 -31.24
CA LEU A 525 -23.92 -8.15 -30.51
C LEU A 525 -24.91 -8.12 -29.33
N GLN A 526 -24.99 -6.99 -28.62
CA GLN A 526 -25.96 -6.86 -27.53
C GLN A 526 -27.42 -6.85 -28.01
N LEU A 527 -27.72 -6.30 -29.20
CA LEU A 527 -29.06 -6.41 -29.82
C LEU A 527 -29.39 -7.85 -30.18
N ILE A 528 -28.45 -8.56 -30.81
CA ILE A 528 -28.61 -9.97 -31.19
C ILE A 528 -28.86 -10.83 -29.94
N ASP A 529 -28.03 -10.68 -28.90
CA ASP A 529 -28.19 -11.42 -27.64
C ASP A 529 -29.53 -11.11 -26.96
N MET A 530 -30.02 -9.86 -27.05
CA MET A 530 -31.36 -9.54 -26.59
C MET A 530 -32.38 -10.32 -27.40
N ALA A 531 -32.45 -10.14 -28.72
CA ALA A 531 -33.40 -10.83 -29.60
C ALA A 531 -33.41 -12.35 -29.38
N TYR A 532 -32.25 -12.97 -29.23
CA TYR A 532 -32.10 -14.40 -28.97
C TYR A 532 -32.69 -14.85 -27.64
N THR A 533 -32.57 -14.03 -26.60
CA THR A 533 -33.05 -14.33 -25.24
C THR A 533 -34.48 -13.83 -24.99
N ASP A 534 -35.26 -13.55 -26.04
CA ASP A 534 -36.68 -13.19 -25.90
C ASP A 534 -37.48 -14.38 -25.32
N PRO A 535 -38.25 -14.18 -24.23
CA PRO A 535 -39.22 -15.19 -23.81
C PRO A 535 -40.23 -15.53 -24.91
N GLU A 536 -40.60 -14.53 -25.72
CA GLU A 536 -41.39 -14.72 -26.93
C GLU A 536 -40.45 -14.81 -28.13
N PHE A 537 -39.85 -15.99 -28.32
CA PHE A 537 -38.88 -16.20 -29.39
C PHE A 537 -39.50 -15.87 -30.76
N SER A 538 -38.79 -15.03 -31.51
CA SER A 538 -39.16 -14.64 -32.87
C SER A 538 -37.94 -14.71 -33.77
N GLN A 539 -37.92 -15.70 -34.67
CA GLN A 539 -36.86 -15.86 -35.67
C GLN A 539 -36.66 -14.56 -36.46
N THR A 540 -37.75 -13.91 -36.87
CA THR A 540 -37.71 -12.66 -37.64
C THR A 540 -36.93 -11.57 -36.93
N ARG A 541 -37.16 -11.36 -35.62
CA ARG A 541 -36.42 -10.34 -34.85
C ARG A 541 -34.93 -10.65 -34.73
N VAL A 542 -34.57 -11.93 -34.59
CA VAL A 542 -33.17 -12.36 -34.51
C VAL A 542 -32.47 -12.12 -35.86
N LEU A 543 -33.13 -12.46 -36.97
CA LEU A 543 -32.61 -12.20 -38.31
C LEU A 543 -32.47 -10.72 -38.60
N GLU A 544 -33.46 -9.89 -38.25
CA GLU A 544 -33.38 -8.43 -38.36
C GLU A 544 -32.17 -7.85 -37.60
N ALA A 545 -31.88 -8.38 -36.41
CA ALA A 545 -30.72 -7.96 -35.62
C ALA A 545 -29.39 -8.36 -36.28
N PHE A 546 -29.28 -9.58 -36.81
CA PHE A 546 -28.09 -10.01 -37.55
C PHE A 546 -27.91 -9.23 -38.86
N ASP A 547 -28.99 -8.98 -39.60
CA ASP A 547 -28.94 -8.21 -40.85
C ASP A 547 -28.55 -6.76 -40.59
N SER A 548 -29.06 -6.16 -39.52
CA SER A 548 -28.62 -4.84 -39.06
C SER A 548 -27.12 -4.82 -38.76
N ALA A 549 -26.59 -5.86 -38.13
CA ALA A 549 -25.17 -5.99 -37.84
C ALA A 549 -24.33 -6.16 -39.12
N LEU A 550 -24.74 -7.04 -40.05
CA LEU A 550 -24.02 -7.29 -41.29
C LEU A 550 -24.00 -6.08 -42.25
N ARG A 551 -24.96 -5.15 -42.12
CA ARG A 551 -24.97 -3.87 -42.85
C ARG A 551 -24.01 -2.82 -42.27
N ALA A 552 -23.55 -2.99 -41.03
CA ALA A 552 -22.62 -2.06 -40.40
C ALA A 552 -21.19 -2.20 -40.96
N LYS A 553 -20.37 -1.14 -40.85
CA LYS A 553 -19.03 -1.14 -41.43
C LYS A 553 -18.02 -1.75 -40.46
N PHE A 554 -17.96 -3.07 -40.42
CA PHE A 554 -16.96 -3.79 -39.64
C PHE A 554 -15.74 -4.21 -40.47
N PRO A 555 -14.58 -4.46 -39.83
CA PRO A 555 -13.47 -5.17 -40.46
C PRO A 555 -13.95 -6.51 -41.06
N PRO A 556 -13.35 -6.97 -42.18
CA PRO A 556 -13.81 -8.17 -42.87
C PRO A 556 -13.90 -9.41 -41.96
N ASN A 557 -12.87 -9.65 -41.15
CA ASN A 557 -12.84 -10.77 -40.19
C ASN A 557 -13.98 -10.73 -39.17
N ASP A 558 -14.34 -9.53 -38.72
CA ASP A 558 -15.38 -9.32 -37.72
C ASP A 558 -16.77 -9.47 -38.34
N ARG A 559 -16.97 -9.00 -39.58
CA ARG A 559 -18.18 -9.25 -40.38
C ARG A 559 -18.35 -10.75 -40.67
N LEU A 560 -17.26 -11.47 -40.97
CA LEU A 560 -17.27 -12.92 -41.16
C LEU A 560 -17.70 -13.65 -39.88
N ARG A 561 -17.19 -13.25 -38.70
CA ARG A 561 -17.60 -13.84 -37.41
C ARG A 561 -19.09 -13.67 -37.13
N ILE A 562 -19.68 -12.50 -37.43
CA ILE A 562 -21.14 -12.31 -37.31
C ILE A 562 -21.86 -13.19 -38.32
N SER A 563 -21.37 -13.26 -39.56
CA SER A 563 -21.96 -14.08 -40.61
C SER A 563 -21.97 -15.56 -40.22
N GLN A 564 -20.87 -16.06 -39.65
CA GLN A 564 -20.77 -17.41 -39.09
C GLN A 564 -21.82 -17.62 -38.00
N ARG A 565 -21.92 -16.72 -37.02
CA ARG A 565 -22.94 -16.83 -35.95
C ARG A 565 -24.38 -16.80 -36.48
N LYS A 566 -24.65 -16.07 -37.56
CA LYS A 566 -25.96 -16.09 -38.23
C LYS A 566 -26.20 -17.43 -38.93
N LEU A 567 -25.18 -18.01 -39.55
CA LEU A 567 -25.25 -19.32 -40.19
C LEU A 567 -25.50 -20.42 -39.16
N ASP A 568 -24.75 -20.43 -38.06
CA ASP A 568 -24.96 -21.37 -36.94
C ASP A 568 -26.40 -21.25 -36.40
N PHE A 569 -26.91 -20.02 -36.21
CA PHE A 569 -28.30 -19.79 -35.81
C PHE A 569 -29.32 -20.33 -36.82
N LEU A 570 -29.06 -20.13 -38.11
CA LEU A 570 -29.96 -20.59 -39.16
C LEU A 570 -29.98 -22.12 -39.26
N GLU A 571 -28.85 -22.78 -39.03
CA GLU A 571 -28.75 -24.24 -39.02
C GLU A 571 -29.49 -24.84 -37.81
N ASP A 572 -29.36 -24.23 -36.63
CA ASP A 572 -29.91 -24.76 -35.38
C ASP A 572 -31.40 -24.48 -35.18
N LEU A 573 -31.87 -23.28 -35.58
CA LEU A 573 -33.18 -22.74 -35.14
C LEU A 573 -34.06 -22.18 -36.27
N CYS A 574 -33.65 -22.22 -37.53
CA CYS A 574 -34.46 -21.69 -38.63
C CYS A 574 -35.58 -22.64 -39.05
N TYR A 575 -36.73 -22.07 -39.41
CA TYR A 575 -37.86 -22.82 -39.98
C TYR A 575 -37.87 -22.85 -41.52
N ASP A 576 -37.00 -22.09 -42.21
CA ASP A 576 -36.97 -21.96 -43.68
C ASP A 576 -35.57 -22.21 -44.25
N ILE A 577 -35.46 -23.28 -45.04
CA ILE A 577 -34.23 -23.71 -45.69
C ILE A 577 -33.74 -22.71 -46.76
N ASN A 578 -34.64 -21.94 -47.37
CA ASN A 578 -34.26 -21.00 -48.43
C ASN A 578 -33.43 -19.85 -47.87
N ILE A 579 -33.80 -19.36 -46.68
CA ILE A 579 -33.06 -18.30 -45.96
C ILE A 579 -31.66 -18.79 -45.58
N LEU A 580 -31.55 -20.07 -45.19
CA LEU A 580 -30.25 -20.68 -44.90
C LEU A 580 -29.37 -20.76 -46.15
N GLN A 581 -29.91 -21.24 -47.28
CA GLN A 581 -29.16 -21.33 -48.54
C GLN A 581 -28.71 -19.95 -49.05
N GLU A 582 -29.60 -18.95 -49.03
CA GLU A 582 -29.25 -17.57 -49.40
C GLU A 582 -28.10 -17.03 -48.52
N HIS A 583 -28.15 -17.29 -47.21
CA HIS A 583 -27.10 -16.83 -46.30
C HIS A 583 -25.79 -17.63 -46.44
N TYR A 584 -25.82 -18.91 -46.83
CA TYR A 584 -24.62 -19.68 -47.21
C TYR A 584 -23.88 -19.03 -48.37
N GLU A 585 -24.60 -18.59 -49.41
CA GLU A 585 -24.00 -17.89 -50.55
C GLU A 585 -23.36 -16.57 -50.11
N ILE A 586 -24.06 -15.78 -49.29
CA ILE A 586 -23.53 -14.55 -48.70
C ILE A 586 -22.27 -14.86 -47.87
N HIS A 587 -22.29 -15.89 -47.03
CA HIS A 587 -21.15 -16.27 -46.20
C HIS A 587 -19.94 -16.70 -47.03
N HIS A 588 -20.12 -17.54 -48.05
CA HIS A 588 -19.05 -17.91 -48.96
C HIS A 588 -18.51 -16.73 -49.77
N SER A 589 -19.35 -15.77 -50.14
CA SER A 589 -18.89 -14.54 -50.80
C SER A 589 -17.96 -13.72 -49.87
N LEU A 590 -18.26 -13.65 -48.57
CA LEU A 590 -17.41 -12.98 -47.57
C LEU A 590 -16.06 -13.67 -47.39
N ILE A 591 -16.04 -15.00 -47.36
CA ILE A 591 -14.80 -15.78 -47.29
C ILE A 591 -13.93 -15.45 -48.51
N LYS A 592 -14.51 -15.47 -49.72
CA LYS A 592 -13.80 -15.13 -50.96
C LYS A 592 -13.28 -13.68 -50.97
N GLU A 593 -14.05 -12.72 -50.44
CA GLU A 593 -13.62 -11.32 -50.28
C GLU A 593 -12.40 -11.19 -49.35
N ILE A 594 -12.30 -12.05 -48.32
CA ILE A 594 -11.20 -12.05 -47.35
C ILE A 594 -9.96 -12.78 -47.89
N GLU A 595 -10.17 -13.91 -48.58
CA GLU A 595 -9.10 -14.73 -49.17
C GLU A 595 -8.46 -14.05 -50.39
N ASN A 596 -9.22 -13.26 -51.15
CA ASN A 596 -8.74 -12.51 -52.32
C ASN A 596 -8.93 -11.00 -52.15
N PRO A 597 -8.10 -10.33 -51.33
CA PRO A 597 -8.28 -8.91 -51.05
C PRO A 597 -8.00 -7.98 -52.24
N ASP A 598 -7.66 -8.45 -53.46
CA ASP A 598 -7.61 -7.57 -54.65
C ASP A 598 -7.72 -8.17 -56.07
N LEU A 599 -8.89 -7.94 -56.69
CA LEU A 599 -9.02 -7.42 -58.07
C LEU A 599 -9.70 -6.03 -58.12
N HIS A 600 -10.17 -5.49 -56.98
CA HIS A 600 -11.04 -4.31 -56.92
C HIS A 600 -10.33 -2.99 -56.55
N THR A 601 -9.16 -2.97 -55.90
CA THR A 601 -8.43 -1.70 -55.68
C THR A 601 -7.68 -1.20 -56.92
N ARG A 602 -7.38 -2.06 -57.91
CA ARG A 602 -6.75 -1.63 -59.16
C ARG A 602 -7.63 -0.64 -59.94
N LYS A 603 -8.95 -0.87 -60.05
CA LYS A 603 -9.84 0.02 -60.82
C LYS A 603 -9.98 1.43 -60.25
N ARG A 604 -10.00 1.59 -58.91
CA ARG A 604 -10.10 2.93 -58.28
C ARG A 604 -8.83 3.77 -58.39
N LYS A 605 -7.67 3.16 -58.66
CA LYS A 605 -6.40 3.88 -58.82
C LYS A 605 -6.19 4.36 -60.27
N TYR A 606 -6.78 3.68 -61.26
CA TYR A 606 -6.69 4.07 -62.67
C TYR A 606 -7.58 5.26 -63.03
N GLU A 607 -8.75 5.44 -62.41
CA GLU A 607 -9.61 6.62 -62.71
C GLU A 607 -9.07 7.96 -62.15
N ARG A 608 -8.18 7.91 -61.15
CA ARG A 608 -7.63 9.14 -60.53
C ARG A 608 -6.35 9.64 -61.20
N ASN A 609 -5.68 8.78 -61.98
CA ASN A 609 -4.41 9.12 -62.63
C ASN A 609 -4.55 9.60 -64.08
N ASP A 610 -5.71 9.44 -64.74
CA ASP A 610 -5.94 9.90 -66.13
C ASP A 610 -6.21 11.41 -66.29
N ARG A 611 -5.84 12.24 -65.31
CA ARG A 611 -6.03 13.71 -65.39
C ARG A 611 -4.81 14.55 -65.04
N ARG A 612 -3.64 13.96 -64.82
CA ARG A 612 -2.42 14.73 -64.57
C ARG A 612 -1.23 14.09 -65.27
N ASP A 613 -0.52 14.95 -65.99
CA ASP A 613 0.86 14.81 -66.44
C ASP A 613 1.02 14.22 -67.85
N ASP A 614 0.46 14.99 -68.79
CA ASP A 614 1.06 15.23 -70.10
C ASP A 614 2.24 16.20 -69.89
N ASP A 615 3.41 15.69 -69.49
CA ASP A 615 4.70 16.38 -69.71
C ASP A 615 5.93 15.52 -69.37
N ARG A 616 6.81 15.38 -70.37
CA ARG A 616 8.27 15.12 -70.31
C ARG A 616 8.82 13.69 -70.10
N ILE A 617 9.06 13.04 -71.25
CA ILE A 617 10.40 12.77 -71.84
C ILE A 617 11.47 12.09 -70.94
N SER A 618 11.68 10.80 -71.25
CA SER A 618 12.93 10.14 -71.69
C SER A 618 14.13 9.90 -70.74
N ARG A 619 14.65 8.65 -70.89
CA ARG A 619 15.96 8.06 -70.49
C ARG A 619 16.01 7.52 -69.05
N GLY A 620 16.50 6.32 -68.75
CA GLY A 620 17.19 5.27 -69.51
C GLY A 620 17.48 4.08 -68.57
N TYR A 621 17.86 2.95 -69.16
CA TYR A 621 18.04 1.61 -68.59
C TYR A 621 19.13 1.46 -67.49
N ASP A 622 18.90 0.58 -66.51
CA ASP A 622 19.65 -0.68 -66.20
C ASP A 622 19.28 -1.22 -64.79
N ARG A 623 18.65 -2.40 -64.66
CA ARG A 623 19.19 -3.77 -64.47
C ARG A 623 19.85 -4.08 -63.10
N ARG A 624 19.19 -5.02 -62.37
CA ARG A 624 19.72 -6.18 -61.59
C ARG A 624 20.56 -5.85 -60.34
N ASP A 625 20.56 -6.59 -59.23
CA ASP A 625 19.92 -7.82 -58.76
C ASP A 625 20.04 -7.87 -57.21
N ASN A 626 19.11 -8.59 -56.59
CA ASN A 626 19.18 -9.41 -55.38
C ASN A 626 19.67 -8.95 -53.97
N ASP A 627 18.79 -9.33 -53.03
CA ASP A 627 19.03 -10.06 -51.79
C ASP A 627 19.25 -9.34 -50.44
N ARG A 628 18.15 -9.41 -49.67
CA ARG A 628 18.02 -9.96 -48.31
C ARG A 628 18.66 -9.26 -47.09
N SER A 629 17.70 -8.95 -46.21
CA SER A 629 17.71 -9.12 -44.75
C SER A 629 18.48 -8.10 -43.90
N SER A 630 17.67 -7.16 -43.38
CA SER A 630 17.50 -6.88 -41.94
C SER A 630 18.75 -6.79 -41.09
N HIS A 631 19.12 -5.56 -40.72
CA HIS A 631 19.56 -5.19 -39.36
C HIS A 631 19.24 -3.71 -39.14
N ALA A 632 18.36 -3.41 -38.19
CA ALA A 632 18.21 -2.07 -37.62
C ALA A 632 18.35 -2.18 -36.10
N SER A 633 19.54 -1.81 -35.65
CA SER A 633 19.95 -1.58 -34.28
C SER A 633 19.36 -0.28 -33.73
N HIS A 634 18.76 -0.38 -32.53
CA HIS A 634 18.89 0.52 -31.37
C HIS A 634 18.85 2.05 -31.57
N ALA A 635 17.85 2.69 -30.97
CA ALA A 635 18.02 3.66 -29.87
C ALA A 635 16.67 4.01 -29.19
N PRO A 636 16.67 4.44 -27.91
CA PRO A 636 15.61 4.18 -26.93
C PRO A 636 14.81 5.43 -26.55
N TYR A 637 13.55 5.30 -26.13
CA TYR A 637 12.93 6.18 -25.11
C TYR A 637 11.68 5.51 -24.52
N ALA A 638 11.71 5.38 -23.20
CA ALA A 638 10.64 4.83 -22.38
C ALA A 638 9.45 5.80 -22.29
N TYR A 639 8.27 5.34 -22.69
CA TYR A 639 6.97 5.91 -22.30
C TYR A 639 6.10 4.76 -21.79
N ALA A 640 6.30 4.39 -20.53
CA ALA A 640 5.43 3.47 -19.81
C ALA A 640 4.41 4.29 -19.01
N GLY A 641 3.15 4.27 -19.44
CA GLY A 641 2.09 5.02 -18.76
C GLY A 641 0.80 5.19 -19.55
N GLN A 642 0.28 4.11 -20.16
CA GLN A 642 -1.14 4.02 -20.53
C GLN A 642 -1.80 2.87 -19.74
N PRO A 643 -3.06 3.02 -19.30
CA PRO A 643 -3.70 2.05 -18.42
C PRO A 643 -4.12 0.79 -19.18
N GLN A 644 -3.31 -0.27 -19.09
CA GLN A 644 -3.66 -1.63 -19.53
C GLN A 644 -4.95 -2.19 -18.87
N ALA A 645 -5.48 -1.51 -17.84
CA ALA A 645 -6.77 -1.83 -17.23
C ALA A 645 -7.99 -1.54 -18.14
N GLN A 646 -7.87 -0.69 -19.17
CA GLN A 646 -8.95 -0.48 -20.15
C GLN A 646 -9.05 -1.62 -21.18
N GLN A 647 -7.94 -2.27 -21.53
CA GLN A 647 -7.96 -3.39 -22.47
C GLN A 647 -8.51 -4.68 -21.85
N TYR A 648 -8.31 -4.89 -20.54
CA TYR A 648 -8.77 -6.12 -19.85
C TYR A 648 -10.30 -6.28 -19.82
N TYR A 649 -11.06 -5.18 -19.84
CA TYR A 649 -12.53 -5.22 -19.89
C TYR A 649 -13.12 -5.18 -21.30
N MET A 650 -12.29 -4.94 -22.33
CA MET A 650 -12.71 -4.89 -23.73
C MET A 650 -12.45 -6.19 -24.48
N SER A 651 -11.57 -7.09 -24.00
CA SER A 651 -11.24 -8.33 -24.72
C SER A 651 -11.92 -9.62 -24.21
N ASN A 652 -12.38 -9.69 -22.95
CA ASN A 652 -12.90 -10.94 -22.39
C ASN A 652 -14.42 -10.92 -22.20
N GLY A 653 -15.13 -11.20 -23.29
CA GLY A 653 -16.46 -11.79 -23.27
C GLY A 653 -16.40 -13.18 -23.86
N GLY A 654 -16.12 -14.20 -23.04
CA GLY A 654 -16.09 -15.59 -23.51
C GLY A 654 -15.84 -16.61 -22.39
N PHE A 655 -16.89 -17.38 -22.10
CA PHE A 655 -16.92 -18.75 -21.56
C PHE A 655 -16.15 -19.09 -20.27
N TYR A 656 -16.90 -19.12 -19.16
CA TYR A 656 -16.68 -20.12 -18.12
C TYR A 656 -17.12 -21.48 -18.68
N ASN A 657 -16.18 -22.37 -18.99
CA ASN A 657 -16.49 -23.79 -19.10
C ASN A 657 -16.00 -24.49 -17.82
N SER A 658 -16.98 -24.89 -17.03
CA SER A 658 -16.86 -25.95 -16.04
C SER A 658 -16.46 -27.25 -16.75
N LYS A 659 -15.42 -27.93 -16.27
CA LYS A 659 -15.40 -29.39 -16.28
C LYS A 659 -14.79 -29.88 -14.97
N MET A 660 -15.64 -30.58 -14.22
CA MET A 660 -15.23 -31.70 -13.37
C MET A 660 -14.38 -32.67 -14.19
N TYR A 661 -13.17 -32.96 -13.75
CA TYR A 661 -12.78 -34.19 -13.03
C TYR A 661 -11.46 -33.93 -12.32
#